data_AF-A0A0S7Y7Z2-F1
#
_entry.id   AF-A0A0S7Y7Z2-F1
#
_cell.length_a   1.000
_cell.length_b   1.000
_cell.length_c   1.000
_cell.angle_alpha   90.00
_cell.angle_beta   90.00
_cell.angle_gamma   90.00
#
_symmetry.space_group_name_H-M   'P 1'
#
loop_
_entity.id
_entity.type
_entity.pdbx_description
1 polymer ?
#
loop_
_entity_poly.entity_id
_entity_poly.type
_entity_poly.pdbx_seq_one_letter_code
_entity_poly.pdbx_strand_id
1 'polypeptide(L)'
;MKKLSQCVLILMCINCVPSYVEHIMTPQGGVLKIGNATFEIPKNSIAETTLIRIERKIVTRRMYSQGFILTGEKFIITPENLIFNKPVVFSCPGQAESTTLGAHIGNGFVPLAKTEIKGDTLRANIWHGGRYYVISKPGTYGIIDHSDSKEALLIVCDIYVSDYVKEFSRALRWGGYRLPIWEFIYPTGNTIEDNALFLAEELRNLHNQYGEFTLDVVSFGIGGLITHRYVADTALYQRDLSPAIITIGTPFYGSNFAHLDSVKKGKSPYRFFLIDGLGEHAQDLAPESELIDWIKTHKNLRGGWLKDPQEDKNPASLSGKVEFPGVLPEEQSGDGLVSLSSTMLTAIEPEPFNLSHFDLYEDNDVLKIVTEFVKLYRSFAWMDLFLHVWADDEPFKKISDIWTKEAKLNFRNVMDFEVLLEFNENMLKSTPHNGILITNGDNDTYPAWYLQVRGVRTDVLIVNRSLFNLKEYVQFLQRQGLPLQMSEGELDNTQHYMDDTGEFVTISDQLIKMLLRQNERPVVFATTVYEPQRYGVSLRLSGKVYEIGEESVNIERTKQLLYEEFNYDKIFSVSLETLNANIQNLAANYAASARMLSTALKEQKEYTEALRAIRFARRFVSNRWEYMPYYYEASIYFAMGEYEVADSIYKMVLNMPLVSSDVKQDIALVYHHDYGQSEVAIKILAECLKDNPGDKRILELIKKFQEEL
;
A
#
# COMPACT_ATOMS: atom_id res chain seq x y z
N MET A 1 -23.12 32.20 -84.46
CA MET A 1 -23.85 30.92 -84.33
C MET A 1 -24.01 30.59 -82.85
N LYS A 2 -25.25 30.20 -82.49
CA LYS A 2 -25.73 29.54 -81.26
C LYS A 2 -25.76 30.30 -79.92
N LYS A 3 -27.00 30.42 -79.46
CA LYS A 3 -27.57 30.94 -78.21
C LYS A 3 -27.12 30.16 -76.98
N LEU A 4 -26.98 30.89 -75.87
CA LEU A 4 -26.93 30.39 -74.48
C LEU A 4 -28.21 29.63 -74.11
N SER A 5 -28.08 28.53 -73.38
CA SER A 5 -29.14 27.95 -72.54
C SER A 5 -28.70 27.90 -71.08
N GLN A 6 -29.62 28.26 -70.20
CA GLN A 6 -29.53 28.21 -68.74
C GLN A 6 -29.37 26.76 -68.22
N CYS A 7 -28.62 26.59 -67.14
CA CYS A 7 -28.87 25.56 -66.14
C CYS A 7 -28.69 26.19 -64.76
N VAL A 8 -29.78 26.16 -64.00
CA VAL A 8 -29.90 26.64 -62.62
C VAL A 8 -29.26 25.57 -61.71
N LEU A 9 -28.19 25.92 -61.00
CA LEU A 9 -27.72 25.15 -59.85
C LEU A 9 -28.35 25.75 -58.59
N ILE A 10 -29.29 25.04 -57.98
CA ILE A 10 -29.81 25.33 -56.65
C ILE A 10 -28.72 24.88 -55.66
N LEU A 11 -27.94 25.81 -55.11
CA LEU A 11 -27.15 25.56 -53.91
C LEU A 11 -28.11 25.57 -52.70
N MET A 12 -28.40 24.40 -52.15
CA MET A 12 -28.87 24.30 -50.77
C MET A 12 -27.69 24.68 -49.86
N CYS A 13 -27.72 25.89 -49.31
CA CYS A 13 -26.88 26.27 -48.17
C CYS A 13 -27.32 25.46 -46.95
N ILE A 14 -26.67 24.33 -46.71
CA ILE A 14 -26.70 23.68 -45.39
C ILE A 14 -25.91 24.60 -44.46
N ASN A 15 -26.58 25.22 -43.50
CA ASN A 15 -25.94 25.97 -42.41
C ASN A 15 -24.97 25.06 -41.65
N CYS A 16 -23.68 25.12 -41.97
CA CYS A 16 -22.64 24.49 -41.16
C CYS A 16 -22.55 25.25 -39.83
N VAL A 17 -23.14 24.68 -38.77
CA VAL A 17 -22.95 25.14 -37.39
C VAL A 17 -21.45 25.12 -37.08
N PRO A 18 -20.86 26.20 -36.53
CA PRO A 18 -19.44 26.23 -36.20
C PRO A 18 -19.08 25.09 -35.24
N SER A 19 -18.02 24.35 -35.58
CA SER A 19 -17.53 23.20 -34.80
C SER A 19 -16.79 23.61 -33.52
N TYR A 20 -16.52 24.91 -33.35
CA TYR A 20 -15.94 25.48 -32.15
C TYR A 20 -16.41 26.92 -31.91
N VAL A 21 -16.32 27.37 -30.66
CA VAL A 21 -16.41 28.77 -30.24
C VAL A 21 -15.19 29.11 -29.40
N GLU A 22 -14.65 30.29 -29.61
CA GLU A 22 -13.48 30.79 -28.89
C GLU A 22 -13.76 32.20 -28.37
N HIS A 23 -13.42 32.45 -27.11
CA HIS A 23 -13.70 33.73 -26.46
C HIS A 23 -12.67 34.02 -25.36
N ILE A 24 -12.22 35.27 -25.29
CA ILE A 24 -11.40 35.75 -24.17
C ILE A 24 -12.33 35.98 -22.99
N MET A 25 -12.25 35.11 -21.99
CA MET A 25 -13.07 35.21 -20.79
C MET A 25 -12.37 36.04 -19.73
N THR A 26 -13.11 36.92 -19.07
CA THR A 26 -12.64 37.73 -17.93
C THR A 26 -13.29 37.24 -16.63
N PRO A 27 -12.79 37.65 -15.44
CA PRO A 27 -13.42 37.30 -14.17
C PRO A 27 -14.90 37.69 -14.03
N GLN A 28 -15.47 38.51 -14.92
CA GLN A 28 -16.91 38.79 -14.91
C GLN A 28 -17.78 37.59 -15.32
N GLY A 29 -17.19 36.54 -15.90
CA GLY A 29 -17.92 35.39 -16.43
C GLY A 29 -18.58 35.68 -17.77
N GLY A 30 -19.43 34.76 -18.22
CA GLY A 30 -20.11 34.88 -19.51
C GLY A 30 -20.81 33.60 -19.93
N VAL A 31 -21.46 33.64 -21.09
CA VAL A 31 -22.19 32.49 -21.65
C VAL A 31 -21.62 32.15 -23.03
N LEU A 32 -21.19 30.91 -23.21
CA LEU A 32 -20.77 30.37 -24.51
C LEU A 32 -21.82 29.40 -25.04
N LYS A 33 -22.10 29.46 -26.34
CA LYS A 33 -23.08 28.59 -27.00
C LYS A 33 -22.43 27.88 -28.18
N ILE A 34 -22.63 26.58 -28.29
CA ILE A 34 -22.17 25.77 -29.42
C ILE A 34 -23.20 24.70 -29.77
N GLY A 35 -23.78 24.82 -30.97
CA GLY A 35 -24.97 24.03 -31.32
C GLY A 35 -26.14 24.34 -30.38
N ASN A 36 -26.74 23.29 -29.80
CA ASN A 36 -27.77 23.37 -28.77
C ASN A 36 -27.19 23.47 -27.34
N ALA A 37 -25.88 23.29 -27.16
CA ALA A 37 -25.25 23.33 -25.85
C ALA A 37 -24.90 24.76 -25.41
N THR A 38 -25.07 25.03 -24.12
CA THR A 38 -24.73 26.30 -23.46
C THR A 38 -23.78 26.01 -22.29
N PHE A 39 -22.77 26.87 -22.13
CA PHE A 39 -21.79 26.85 -21.04
C PHE A 39 -21.86 28.21 -20.34
N GLU A 40 -22.53 28.25 -19.20
CA GLU A 40 -22.62 29.44 -18.37
C GLU A 40 -21.46 29.45 -17.36
N ILE A 41 -20.54 30.38 -17.54
CA ILE A 41 -19.35 30.56 -16.71
C ILE A 41 -19.67 31.65 -15.67
N PRO A 42 -19.84 31.30 -14.37
CA PRO A 42 -20.23 32.27 -13.37
C PRO A 42 -19.16 33.35 -13.13
N LYS A 43 -19.58 34.49 -12.59
CA LYS A 43 -18.65 35.53 -12.13
C LYS A 43 -17.67 34.99 -11.08
N ASN A 44 -16.40 35.34 -11.26
CA ASN A 44 -15.22 34.88 -10.52
C ASN A 44 -14.93 33.37 -10.64
N SER A 45 -15.47 32.69 -11.66
CA SER A 45 -15.15 31.29 -11.95
C SER A 45 -13.71 31.15 -12.48
N ILE A 46 -13.26 32.07 -13.32
CA ILE A 46 -11.85 32.14 -13.73
C ILE A 46 -11.12 33.22 -12.93
N ALA A 47 -9.87 32.92 -12.52
CA ALA A 47 -9.05 33.83 -11.72
C ALA A 47 -8.49 34.98 -12.56
N GLU A 48 -8.04 34.67 -13.79
CA GLU A 48 -7.38 35.60 -14.70
C GLU A 48 -8.00 35.54 -16.08
N THR A 49 -7.82 36.61 -16.86
CA THR A 49 -8.31 36.67 -18.24
C THR A 49 -7.69 35.54 -19.07
N THR A 50 -8.53 34.65 -19.59
CA THR A 50 -8.10 33.41 -20.23
C THR A 50 -8.83 33.20 -21.55
N LEU A 51 -8.10 32.78 -22.60
CA LEU A 51 -8.71 32.33 -23.84
C LEU A 51 -9.33 30.95 -23.64
N ILE A 52 -10.66 30.86 -23.75
CA ILE A 52 -11.38 29.59 -23.68
C ILE A 52 -11.89 29.24 -25.06
N ARG A 53 -11.60 28.02 -25.50
CA ARG A 53 -12.16 27.44 -26.71
C ARG A 53 -12.97 26.20 -26.37
N ILE A 54 -14.19 26.13 -26.91
CA ILE A 54 -15.10 24.99 -26.77
C ILE A 54 -15.34 24.40 -28.15
N GLU A 55 -15.05 23.12 -28.32
CA GLU A 55 -15.31 22.37 -29.54
C GLU A 55 -16.43 21.36 -29.33
N ARG A 56 -17.26 21.14 -30.35
CA ARG A 56 -18.25 20.05 -30.39
C ARG A 56 -17.83 19.07 -31.48
N LYS A 57 -17.68 17.79 -31.11
CA LYS A 57 -17.31 16.72 -32.05
C LYS A 57 -18.28 15.55 -31.92
N ILE A 58 -18.41 14.82 -33.02
CA ILE A 58 -19.14 13.56 -33.06
C ILE A 58 -18.17 12.45 -32.65
N VAL A 59 -18.67 11.48 -31.88
CA VAL A 59 -17.95 10.26 -31.53
C VAL A 59 -18.74 9.04 -31.94
N THR A 60 -18.05 7.93 -32.15
CA THR A 60 -18.71 6.67 -32.45
C THR A 60 -19.53 6.23 -31.26
N ARG A 61 -20.81 5.90 -31.49
CA ARG A 61 -21.67 5.29 -30.48
C ARG A 61 -21.05 3.98 -30.01
N ARG A 62 -20.97 3.78 -28.70
CA ARG A 62 -20.33 2.62 -28.08
C ARG A 62 -21.06 2.25 -26.79
N MET A 63 -21.23 0.95 -26.53
CA MET A 63 -21.78 0.41 -25.29
C MET A 63 -20.66 -0.30 -24.52
N TYR A 64 -20.65 -0.14 -23.19
CA TYR A 64 -19.72 -0.79 -22.28
C TYR A 64 -20.40 -1.94 -21.51
N SER A 65 -19.64 -2.87 -20.93
CA SER A 65 -20.21 -4.01 -20.19
C SER A 65 -21.04 -3.55 -19.00
N GLN A 66 -20.63 -2.46 -18.37
CA GLN A 66 -21.34 -1.81 -17.26
C GLN A 66 -22.66 -1.15 -17.70
N GLY A 67 -23.09 -1.28 -18.96
CA GLY A 67 -24.38 -0.79 -19.47
C GLY A 67 -24.40 0.68 -19.93
N PHE A 68 -23.31 1.43 -19.73
CA PHE A 68 -23.20 2.82 -20.21
C PHE A 68 -23.05 2.90 -21.74
N ILE A 69 -23.58 3.96 -22.35
CA ILE A 69 -23.54 4.17 -23.80
C ILE A 69 -23.03 5.57 -24.14
N LEU A 70 -21.98 5.70 -24.96
CA LEU A 70 -21.63 6.97 -25.62
C LEU A 70 -22.71 7.29 -26.65
N THR A 71 -23.44 8.40 -26.50
CA THR A 71 -24.59 8.70 -27.38
C THR A 71 -24.20 9.29 -28.73
N GLY A 72 -22.92 9.68 -28.88
CA GLY A 72 -22.33 10.13 -30.15
C GLY A 72 -21.84 11.57 -30.15
N GLU A 73 -21.89 12.27 -29.02
CA GLU A 73 -21.45 13.66 -28.90
C GLU A 73 -20.37 13.83 -27.82
N LYS A 74 -19.38 14.68 -28.11
CA LYS A 74 -18.43 15.16 -27.12
C LYS A 74 -18.18 16.66 -27.22
N PHE A 75 -17.85 17.24 -26.09
CA PHE A 75 -17.42 18.63 -25.95
C PHE A 75 -15.99 18.68 -25.45
N ILE A 76 -15.19 19.59 -25.98
CA ILE A 76 -13.79 19.76 -25.59
C ILE A 76 -13.60 21.21 -25.16
N ILE A 77 -13.19 21.44 -23.92
CA ILE A 77 -12.90 22.76 -23.35
C ILE A 77 -11.38 22.90 -23.23
N THR A 78 -10.81 23.88 -23.92
CA THR A 78 -9.36 24.17 -23.88
C THR A 78 -9.07 25.54 -23.26
N PRO A 79 -7.97 25.67 -22.49
CA PRO A 79 -6.95 24.63 -22.25
C PRO A 79 -7.41 23.55 -21.26
N GLU A 80 -6.94 22.29 -21.43
CA GLU A 80 -7.40 21.14 -20.63
C GLU A 80 -6.99 21.23 -19.15
N ASN A 81 -5.98 22.05 -18.83
CA ASN A 81 -5.56 22.30 -17.45
C ASN A 81 -6.28 23.50 -16.81
N LEU A 82 -7.25 24.12 -17.50
CA LEU A 82 -8.05 25.20 -16.93
C LEU A 82 -8.84 24.71 -15.72
N ILE A 83 -8.86 25.50 -14.66
CA ILE A 83 -9.63 25.21 -13.45
C ILE A 83 -10.63 26.33 -13.20
N PHE A 84 -11.86 25.96 -12.85
CA PHE A 84 -12.93 26.87 -12.50
C PHE A 84 -13.11 26.93 -10.99
N ASN A 85 -13.01 28.11 -10.39
CA ASN A 85 -13.24 28.36 -8.96
C ASN A 85 -14.71 28.18 -8.56
N LYS A 86 -15.62 28.33 -9.52
CA LYS A 86 -17.04 28.01 -9.43
C LYS A 86 -17.41 27.22 -10.67
N PRO A 87 -18.23 26.17 -10.58
CA PRO A 87 -18.45 25.27 -11.70
C PRO A 87 -19.12 26.00 -12.86
N VAL A 88 -18.72 25.68 -14.07
CA VAL A 88 -19.43 26.05 -15.30
C VAL A 88 -20.71 25.23 -15.36
N VAL A 89 -21.84 25.90 -15.59
CA VAL A 89 -23.13 25.23 -15.76
C VAL A 89 -23.27 24.88 -17.25
N PHE A 90 -23.11 23.60 -17.55
CA PHE A 90 -23.40 23.03 -18.85
C PHE A 90 -24.91 22.81 -18.98
N SER A 91 -25.48 23.11 -20.15
CA SER A 91 -26.87 22.83 -20.48
C SER A 91 -27.01 22.36 -21.92
N CYS A 92 -27.68 21.23 -22.16
CA CYS A 92 -27.93 20.67 -23.48
C CYS A 92 -29.38 20.16 -23.61
N PRO A 93 -30.24 20.84 -24.38
CA PRO A 93 -31.62 20.42 -24.66
C PRO A 93 -31.72 19.18 -25.56
N GLY A 94 -32.92 18.58 -25.62
CA GLY A 94 -33.24 17.43 -26.47
C GLY A 94 -32.66 16.10 -25.99
N GLN A 95 -32.42 15.94 -24.69
CA GLN A 95 -31.84 14.75 -24.08
C GLN A 95 -32.90 13.88 -23.41
N ALA A 96 -32.66 12.56 -23.39
CA ALA A 96 -33.51 11.60 -22.68
C ALA A 96 -33.25 11.66 -21.16
N GLU A 97 -34.20 11.16 -20.36
CA GLU A 97 -34.07 11.12 -18.89
C GLU A 97 -32.85 10.31 -18.40
N SER A 98 -32.46 9.29 -19.16
CA SER A 98 -31.27 8.45 -18.86
C SER A 98 -29.94 9.13 -19.20
N THR A 99 -29.94 10.32 -19.81
CA THR A 99 -28.72 10.96 -20.27
C THR A 99 -27.99 11.65 -19.11
N THR A 100 -26.66 11.59 -19.15
CA THR A 100 -25.75 12.32 -18.27
C THR A 100 -24.52 12.79 -19.06
N LEU A 101 -23.57 13.43 -18.38
CA LEU A 101 -22.29 13.85 -18.91
C LEU A 101 -21.18 13.03 -18.24
N GLY A 102 -20.19 12.57 -19.00
CA GLY A 102 -19.02 11.87 -18.48
C GLY A 102 -17.73 12.63 -18.77
N ALA A 103 -16.87 12.80 -17.77
CA ALA A 103 -15.54 13.39 -17.93
C ALA A 103 -14.55 12.33 -18.42
N HIS A 104 -13.86 12.60 -19.52
CA HIS A 104 -12.87 11.69 -20.10
C HIS A 104 -11.64 11.52 -19.21
N ILE A 105 -11.29 10.27 -18.90
CA ILE A 105 -10.12 9.94 -18.08
C ILE A 105 -9.49 8.64 -18.64
N GLY A 106 -8.17 8.65 -18.85
CA GLY A 106 -7.48 7.50 -19.46
C GLY A 106 -8.09 7.10 -20.80
N ASN A 107 -8.49 5.84 -20.93
CA ASN A 107 -9.15 5.27 -22.11
C ASN A 107 -10.69 5.24 -22.00
N GLY A 108 -11.24 5.87 -20.97
CA GLY A 108 -12.64 5.80 -20.57
C GLY A 108 -13.18 7.13 -20.09
N PHE A 109 -14.12 7.08 -19.15
CA PHE A 109 -14.69 8.26 -18.51
C PHE A 109 -15.23 7.95 -17.11
N VAL A 110 -15.48 9.01 -16.35
CA VAL A 110 -16.26 8.96 -15.11
C VAL A 110 -17.59 9.70 -15.32
N PRO A 111 -18.75 9.09 -15.06
CA PRO A 111 -20.04 9.79 -15.09
C PRO A 111 -20.08 10.89 -14.03
N LEU A 112 -20.55 12.08 -14.38
CA LEU A 112 -20.64 13.17 -13.42
C LEU A 112 -21.80 12.93 -12.42
N ALA A 113 -21.49 12.91 -11.12
CA ALA A 113 -22.50 12.70 -10.07
C ALA A 113 -23.62 13.76 -10.13
N LYS A 114 -23.23 15.03 -10.29
CA LYS A 114 -24.17 16.17 -10.33
C LYS A 114 -24.69 16.43 -11.73
N THR A 115 -25.56 15.53 -12.21
CA THR A 115 -26.30 15.72 -13.46
C THR A 115 -27.80 15.64 -13.24
N GLU A 116 -28.52 16.51 -13.95
CA GLU A 116 -29.96 16.67 -13.83
C GLU A 116 -30.57 16.78 -15.22
N ILE A 117 -31.70 16.11 -15.45
CA ILE A 117 -32.57 16.36 -16.60
C ILE A 117 -33.78 17.17 -16.12
N LYS A 118 -33.90 18.43 -16.54
CA LYS A 118 -35.14 19.22 -16.36
C LYS A 118 -35.89 19.29 -17.69
N GLY A 119 -37.04 18.61 -17.77
CA GLY A 119 -37.78 18.48 -19.03
C GLY A 119 -36.98 17.62 -20.01
N ASP A 120 -36.45 18.23 -21.08
CA ASP A 120 -35.57 17.60 -22.06
C ASP A 120 -34.13 18.13 -21.99
N THR A 121 -33.79 18.94 -20.98
CA THR A 121 -32.50 19.63 -20.90
C THR A 121 -31.61 19.01 -19.85
N LEU A 122 -30.49 18.43 -20.30
CA LEU A 122 -29.39 18.00 -19.46
C LEU A 122 -28.66 19.20 -18.88
N ARG A 123 -28.46 19.20 -17.57
CA ARG A 123 -27.63 20.15 -16.83
C ARG A 123 -26.54 19.42 -16.06
N ALA A 124 -25.33 19.95 -16.10
CA ALA A 124 -24.18 19.41 -15.37
C ALA A 124 -23.24 20.53 -14.92
N ASN A 125 -22.51 20.29 -13.84
CA ASN A 125 -21.48 21.19 -13.34
C ASN A 125 -20.10 20.73 -13.82
N ILE A 126 -19.30 21.64 -14.35
CA ILE A 126 -17.95 21.36 -14.87
C ILE A 126 -16.92 22.20 -14.09
N TRP A 127 -15.94 21.53 -13.48
CA TRP A 127 -14.92 22.18 -12.64
C TRP A 127 -13.59 22.46 -13.35
N HIS A 128 -13.37 21.87 -14.53
CA HIS A 128 -12.12 22.02 -15.26
C HIS A 128 -12.31 21.97 -16.77
N GLY A 129 -11.27 22.39 -17.50
CA GLY A 129 -11.15 22.14 -18.93
C GLY A 129 -10.91 20.64 -19.20
N GLY A 130 -11.24 20.17 -20.40
CA GLY A 130 -11.13 18.75 -20.70
C GLY A 130 -12.16 18.27 -21.72
N ARG A 131 -12.32 16.96 -21.80
CA ARG A 131 -13.22 16.31 -22.76
C ARG A 131 -14.39 15.71 -22.01
N TYR A 132 -15.59 16.02 -22.48
CA TYR A 132 -16.84 15.59 -21.86
C TYR A 132 -17.72 14.90 -22.88
N TYR A 133 -18.20 13.70 -22.57
CA TYR A 133 -19.08 12.92 -23.42
C TYR A 133 -20.51 13.02 -22.95
N VAL A 134 -21.44 13.15 -23.89
CA VAL A 134 -22.85 12.86 -23.60
C VAL A 134 -23.02 11.35 -23.58
N ILE A 135 -23.53 10.82 -22.47
CA ILE A 135 -23.64 9.38 -22.25
C ILE A 135 -25.03 9.03 -21.74
N SER A 136 -25.47 7.79 -21.97
CA SER A 136 -26.68 7.23 -21.36
C SER A 136 -26.27 6.31 -20.21
N LYS A 137 -26.96 6.43 -19.08
CA LYS A 137 -26.81 5.57 -17.89
C LYS A 137 -27.27 4.13 -18.19
N PRO A 138 -26.82 3.14 -17.40
CA PRO A 138 -27.32 1.77 -17.50
C PRO A 138 -28.84 1.71 -17.33
N GLY A 139 -29.49 0.76 -18.02
CA GLY A 139 -30.93 0.55 -17.89
C GLY A 139 -31.33 0.04 -16.50
N THR A 140 -30.43 -0.66 -15.82
CA THR A 140 -30.59 -1.22 -14.48
C THR A 140 -29.26 -1.16 -13.72
N TYR A 141 -29.32 -0.84 -12.43
CA TYR A 141 -28.24 -1.04 -11.47
C TYR A 141 -28.54 -2.28 -10.63
N GLY A 142 -27.52 -2.88 -10.01
CA GLY A 142 -27.63 -4.12 -9.23
C GLY A 142 -26.55 -5.13 -9.62
N ILE A 143 -26.75 -6.39 -9.24
CA ILE A 143 -25.89 -7.50 -9.68
C ILE A 143 -26.43 -8.00 -11.02
N ILE A 144 -25.62 -7.92 -12.08
CA ILE A 144 -25.95 -8.42 -13.42
C ILE A 144 -25.18 -9.69 -13.75
N ASP A 145 -25.60 -10.37 -14.81
CA ASP A 145 -25.03 -11.64 -15.29
C ASP A 145 -24.96 -12.75 -14.23
N HIS A 146 -25.77 -12.63 -13.18
CA HIS A 146 -25.91 -13.63 -12.13
C HIS A 146 -26.55 -14.93 -12.66
N SER A 147 -26.26 -16.05 -12.02
CA SER A 147 -26.74 -17.38 -12.41
C SER A 147 -27.12 -18.24 -11.20
N ASP A 148 -27.93 -19.27 -11.40
CA ASP A 148 -28.15 -20.31 -10.38
C ASP A 148 -26.90 -21.19 -10.27
N SER A 149 -25.94 -20.75 -9.45
CA SER A 149 -24.66 -21.41 -9.22
C SER A 149 -24.27 -21.33 -7.76
N LYS A 150 -23.69 -22.42 -7.23
CA LYS A 150 -23.23 -22.48 -5.84
C LYS A 150 -21.97 -21.67 -5.57
N GLU A 151 -21.20 -21.39 -6.61
CA GLU A 151 -20.03 -20.55 -6.52
C GLU A 151 -19.98 -19.63 -7.74
N ALA A 152 -19.52 -18.39 -7.54
CA ALA A 152 -19.24 -17.43 -8.61
C ALA A 152 -18.12 -16.47 -8.23
N LEU A 153 -17.70 -15.62 -9.17
CA LEU A 153 -16.88 -14.45 -8.89
C LEU A 153 -17.75 -13.21 -8.99
N LEU A 154 -17.73 -12.36 -7.97
CA LEU A 154 -18.34 -11.04 -8.01
C LEU A 154 -17.27 -9.99 -8.34
N ILE A 155 -17.45 -9.30 -9.46
CA ILE A 155 -16.72 -8.09 -9.79
C ILE A 155 -17.49 -6.91 -9.21
N VAL A 156 -16.91 -6.20 -8.25
CA VAL A 156 -17.45 -4.93 -7.76
C VAL A 156 -16.79 -3.80 -8.56
N CYS A 157 -17.54 -3.25 -9.52
CA CYS A 157 -17.04 -2.25 -10.44
C CYS A 157 -16.61 -0.96 -9.72
N ASP A 158 -15.70 -0.20 -10.31
CA ASP A 158 -15.47 1.20 -9.94
C ASP A 158 -16.50 2.12 -10.62
N ILE A 159 -16.53 3.40 -10.23
CA ILE A 159 -17.28 4.46 -10.93
C ILE A 159 -16.65 4.83 -12.27
N TYR A 160 -15.39 4.41 -12.50
CA TYR A 160 -14.72 4.52 -13.79
C TYR A 160 -15.33 3.55 -14.81
N VAL A 161 -15.55 4.03 -16.03
CA VAL A 161 -16.13 3.25 -17.12
C VAL A 161 -15.12 3.14 -18.28
N SER A 162 -14.64 1.92 -18.50
CA SER A 162 -13.86 1.50 -19.68
C SER A 162 -14.09 0.02 -19.98
N ASP A 163 -13.28 -0.58 -20.87
CA ASP A 163 -13.36 -2.02 -21.16
C ASP A 163 -12.73 -2.91 -20.08
N TYR A 164 -12.19 -2.35 -19.00
CA TYR A 164 -11.42 -3.12 -18.00
C TYR A 164 -12.18 -4.33 -17.44
N VAL A 165 -13.49 -4.23 -17.17
CA VAL A 165 -14.30 -5.35 -16.65
C VAL A 165 -14.40 -6.48 -17.67
N LYS A 166 -14.60 -6.13 -18.95
CA LYS A 166 -14.65 -7.08 -20.05
C LYS A 166 -13.30 -7.75 -20.27
N GLU A 167 -12.22 -6.98 -20.28
CA GLU A 167 -10.87 -7.52 -20.48
C GLU A 167 -10.42 -8.34 -19.27
N PHE A 168 -10.79 -7.97 -18.05
CA PHE A 168 -10.57 -8.77 -16.86
C PHE A 168 -11.35 -10.09 -16.90
N SER A 169 -12.63 -10.07 -17.28
CA SER A 169 -13.43 -11.28 -17.47
C SER A 169 -12.80 -12.23 -18.50
N ARG A 170 -12.21 -11.69 -19.57
CA ARG A 170 -11.44 -12.48 -20.55
C ARG A 170 -10.15 -13.03 -19.96
N ALA A 171 -9.40 -12.22 -19.21
CA ALA A 171 -8.18 -12.63 -18.54
C ALA A 171 -8.41 -13.77 -17.55
N LEU A 172 -9.47 -13.69 -16.73
CA LEU A 172 -9.91 -14.76 -15.84
C LEU A 172 -10.15 -16.06 -16.61
N ARG A 173 -10.93 -16.00 -17.70
CA ARG A 173 -11.23 -17.17 -18.55
C ARG A 173 -9.96 -17.75 -19.19
N TRP A 174 -9.07 -16.93 -19.70
CA TRP A 174 -7.80 -17.39 -20.29
C TRP A 174 -6.83 -17.94 -19.23
N GLY A 175 -6.80 -17.37 -18.03
CA GLY A 175 -6.02 -17.81 -16.87
C GLY A 175 -6.56 -19.08 -16.18
N GLY A 176 -7.62 -19.67 -16.74
CA GLY A 176 -8.18 -20.94 -16.28
C GLY A 176 -9.26 -20.83 -15.20
N TYR A 177 -9.76 -19.62 -14.92
CA TYR A 177 -10.91 -19.42 -14.03
C TYR A 177 -12.21 -19.79 -14.75
N ARG A 178 -12.99 -20.71 -14.16
CA ARG A 178 -14.14 -21.36 -14.82
C ARG A 178 -15.50 -21.06 -14.21
N LEU A 179 -15.57 -20.45 -13.02
CA LEU A 179 -16.85 -20.12 -12.40
C LEU A 179 -17.59 -18.99 -13.12
N PRO A 180 -18.92 -18.89 -12.99
CA PRO A 180 -19.68 -17.71 -13.41
C PRO A 180 -19.06 -16.42 -12.87
N ILE A 181 -19.19 -15.35 -13.65
CA ILE A 181 -18.72 -14.00 -13.28
C ILE A 181 -19.96 -13.13 -13.22
N TRP A 182 -20.20 -12.53 -12.07
CA TRP A 182 -21.28 -11.59 -11.81
C TRP A 182 -20.68 -10.20 -11.67
N GLU A 183 -21.41 -9.17 -12.08
CA GLU A 183 -20.92 -7.78 -12.03
C GLU A 183 -21.87 -6.94 -11.19
N PHE A 184 -21.37 -6.27 -10.15
CA PHE A 184 -22.13 -5.29 -9.39
C PHE A 184 -21.88 -3.90 -9.93
N ILE A 185 -22.95 -3.26 -10.40
CA ILE A 185 -22.94 -1.90 -10.93
C ILE A 185 -23.89 -1.06 -10.09
N TYR A 186 -23.42 0.08 -9.60
CA TYR A 186 -24.16 0.91 -8.65
C TYR A 186 -24.22 2.39 -9.10
N PRO A 187 -25.21 3.16 -8.61
CA PRO A 187 -25.32 4.58 -8.93
C PRO A 187 -24.18 5.39 -8.31
N THR A 188 -23.56 6.27 -9.09
CA THR A 188 -22.50 7.18 -8.61
C THR A 188 -23.01 8.29 -7.69
N GLY A 189 -24.33 8.51 -7.65
CA GLY A 189 -24.97 9.51 -6.79
C GLY A 189 -25.25 9.04 -5.35
N ASN A 190 -24.97 7.78 -5.03
CA ASN A 190 -25.14 7.24 -3.69
C ASN A 190 -23.84 7.39 -2.87
N THR A 191 -23.96 7.40 -1.54
CA THR A 191 -22.79 7.26 -0.67
C THR A 191 -22.19 5.85 -0.80
N ILE A 192 -20.96 5.66 -0.31
CA ILE A 192 -20.32 4.35 -0.27
C ILE A 192 -21.08 3.39 0.65
N GLU A 193 -21.62 3.89 1.77
CA GLU A 193 -22.42 3.10 2.72
C GLU A 193 -23.77 2.68 2.10
N ASP A 194 -24.45 3.58 1.40
CA ASP A 194 -25.71 3.26 0.70
C ASP A 194 -25.47 2.20 -0.38
N ASN A 195 -24.35 2.28 -1.09
CA ASN A 195 -24.00 1.27 -2.09
C ASN A 195 -23.61 -0.08 -1.47
N ALA A 196 -23.03 -0.10 -0.26
CA ALA A 196 -22.78 -1.34 0.49
C ALA A 196 -24.09 -1.96 1.01
N LEU A 197 -25.04 -1.14 1.44
CA LEU A 197 -26.40 -1.60 1.77
C LEU A 197 -27.10 -2.17 0.54
N PHE A 198 -27.00 -1.48 -0.60
CA PHE A 198 -27.57 -1.94 -1.86
C PHE A 198 -26.97 -3.29 -2.30
N LEU A 199 -25.65 -3.46 -2.17
CA LEU A 199 -24.99 -4.75 -2.43
C LEU A 199 -25.56 -5.85 -1.51
N ALA A 200 -25.72 -5.57 -0.22
CA ALA A 200 -26.28 -6.54 0.72
C ALA A 200 -27.73 -6.92 0.37
N GLU A 201 -28.56 -5.95 -0.05
CA GLU A 201 -29.93 -6.21 -0.47
C GLU A 201 -30.00 -7.07 -1.74
N GLU A 202 -29.16 -6.79 -2.73
CA GLU A 202 -29.06 -7.59 -3.96
C GLU A 202 -28.64 -9.02 -3.65
N LEU A 203 -27.58 -9.21 -2.87
CA LEU A 203 -27.13 -10.55 -2.46
C LEU A 203 -28.20 -11.32 -1.69
N ARG A 204 -28.97 -10.63 -0.83
CA ARG A 204 -30.10 -11.24 -0.10
C ARG A 204 -31.19 -11.69 -1.04
N ASN A 205 -31.53 -10.89 -2.04
CA ASN A 205 -32.50 -11.24 -3.07
C ASN A 205 -32.04 -12.47 -3.87
N LEU A 206 -30.75 -12.52 -4.22
CA LEU A 206 -30.18 -13.67 -4.91
C LEU A 206 -30.14 -14.92 -4.02
N HIS A 207 -29.89 -14.80 -2.71
CA HIS A 207 -30.02 -15.93 -1.79
C HIS A 207 -31.45 -16.45 -1.70
N ASN A 208 -32.45 -15.56 -1.68
CA ASN A 208 -33.85 -15.97 -1.72
C ASN A 208 -34.20 -16.68 -3.04
N GLN A 209 -33.53 -16.33 -4.14
CA GLN A 209 -33.78 -16.88 -5.46
C GLN A 209 -33.04 -18.21 -5.74
N TYR A 210 -31.76 -18.30 -5.38
CA TYR A 210 -30.86 -19.43 -5.72
C TYR A 210 -30.43 -20.26 -4.50
N GLY A 211 -30.79 -19.85 -3.29
CA GLY A 211 -30.31 -20.42 -2.04
C GLY A 211 -28.88 -19.98 -1.69
N GLU A 212 -28.22 -20.72 -0.80
CA GLU A 212 -26.84 -20.43 -0.39
C GLU A 212 -25.84 -20.61 -1.54
N PHE A 213 -24.91 -19.67 -1.65
CA PHE A 213 -23.78 -19.64 -2.57
C PHE A 213 -22.58 -18.94 -1.92
N THR A 214 -21.41 -19.08 -2.53
CA THR A 214 -20.17 -18.43 -2.10
C THR A 214 -19.51 -17.68 -3.25
N LEU A 215 -19.00 -16.48 -2.99
CA LEU A 215 -18.45 -15.59 -4.00
C LEU A 215 -16.96 -15.31 -3.77
N ASP A 216 -16.13 -15.54 -4.78
CA ASP A 216 -14.82 -14.87 -4.86
C ASP A 216 -15.07 -13.39 -5.18
N VAL A 217 -14.27 -12.47 -4.66
CA VAL A 217 -14.48 -11.03 -4.91
C VAL A 217 -13.26 -10.37 -5.51
N VAL A 218 -13.50 -9.59 -6.58
CA VAL A 218 -12.52 -8.66 -7.13
C VAL A 218 -13.15 -7.28 -7.26
N SER A 219 -12.52 -6.28 -6.68
CA SER A 219 -13.09 -4.94 -6.60
C SER A 219 -12.12 -3.89 -7.10
N PHE A 220 -12.64 -2.89 -7.82
CA PHE A 220 -11.84 -1.82 -8.42
C PHE A 220 -12.16 -0.48 -7.75
N GLY A 221 -11.13 0.28 -7.38
CA GLY A 221 -11.26 1.65 -6.87
C GLY A 221 -12.28 1.76 -5.74
N ILE A 222 -13.34 2.55 -5.96
CA ILE A 222 -14.42 2.77 -4.98
C ILE A 222 -15.18 1.47 -4.66
N GLY A 223 -15.26 0.54 -5.60
CA GLY A 223 -15.85 -0.78 -5.40
C GLY A 223 -15.20 -1.57 -4.25
N GLY A 224 -13.89 -1.38 -4.02
CA GLY A 224 -13.20 -2.01 -2.89
C GLY A 224 -13.64 -1.45 -1.53
N LEU A 225 -14.03 -0.17 -1.45
CA LEU A 225 -14.58 0.41 -0.22
C LEU A 225 -15.98 -0.11 0.07
N ILE A 226 -16.81 -0.26 -0.97
CA ILE A 226 -18.13 -0.87 -0.87
C ILE A 226 -18.00 -2.32 -0.37
N THR A 227 -17.06 -3.07 -0.96
CA THR A 227 -16.74 -4.45 -0.56
C THR A 227 -16.29 -4.52 0.90
N HIS A 228 -15.35 -3.66 1.29
CA HIS A 228 -14.87 -3.57 2.67
C HIS A 228 -16.01 -3.24 3.63
N ARG A 229 -16.83 -2.24 3.30
CA ARG A 229 -17.97 -1.87 4.15
C ARG A 229 -18.95 -3.03 4.31
N TYR A 230 -19.27 -3.73 3.22
CA TYR A 230 -20.13 -4.90 3.24
C TYR A 230 -19.59 -6.01 4.15
N VAL A 231 -18.34 -6.43 3.96
CA VAL A 231 -17.76 -7.57 4.70
C VAL A 231 -17.43 -7.22 6.16
N ALA A 232 -17.02 -5.99 6.44
CA ALA A 232 -16.65 -5.58 7.79
C ALA A 232 -17.86 -5.28 8.68
N ASP A 233 -19.00 -4.84 8.14
CA ASP A 233 -20.20 -4.49 8.92
C ASP A 233 -21.12 -5.69 9.21
N THR A 234 -21.22 -6.08 10.49
CA THR A 234 -21.99 -7.27 10.92
C THR A 234 -23.48 -7.21 10.64
N ALA A 235 -24.02 -6.01 10.45
CA ALA A 235 -25.41 -5.84 10.08
C ALA A 235 -25.67 -6.10 8.58
N LEU A 236 -24.63 -6.02 7.74
CA LEU A 236 -24.73 -6.18 6.29
C LEU A 236 -24.30 -7.58 5.83
N TYR A 237 -23.17 -8.06 6.34
CA TYR A 237 -22.50 -9.23 5.80
C TYR A 237 -23.30 -10.53 5.97
N GLN A 238 -23.48 -11.27 4.86
CA GLN A 238 -24.29 -12.50 4.82
C GLN A 238 -23.48 -13.79 4.83
N ARG A 239 -22.15 -13.74 5.02
CA ARG A 239 -21.27 -14.93 5.07
C ARG A 239 -21.21 -15.68 3.73
N ASP A 240 -21.29 -14.93 2.65
CA ASP A 240 -21.44 -15.39 1.27
C ASP A 240 -20.17 -15.16 0.44
N LEU A 241 -19.06 -14.80 1.07
CA LEU A 241 -17.78 -14.57 0.40
C LEU A 241 -16.77 -15.66 0.75
N SER A 242 -16.04 -16.13 -0.26
CA SER A 242 -14.89 -17.00 -0.07
C SER A 242 -13.74 -16.23 0.60
N PRO A 243 -12.63 -16.88 0.96
CA PRO A 243 -11.45 -16.17 1.46
C PRO A 243 -10.82 -15.23 0.43
N ALA A 244 -11.12 -15.35 -0.86
CA ALA A 244 -10.54 -14.51 -1.91
C ALA A 244 -11.22 -13.12 -2.00
N ILE A 245 -10.57 -12.10 -1.44
CA ILE A 245 -10.95 -10.69 -1.61
C ILE A 245 -9.77 -9.92 -2.20
N ILE A 246 -9.86 -9.55 -3.47
CA ILE A 246 -8.79 -8.83 -4.16
C ILE A 246 -9.27 -7.42 -4.51
N THR A 247 -8.50 -6.40 -4.16
CA THR A 247 -8.80 -5.00 -4.48
C THR A 247 -7.73 -4.39 -5.37
N ILE A 248 -8.12 -3.48 -6.25
CA ILE A 248 -7.21 -2.83 -7.22
C ILE A 248 -7.40 -1.32 -7.12
N GLY A 249 -6.35 -0.60 -6.70
CA GLY A 249 -6.37 0.86 -6.58
C GLY A 249 -7.33 1.42 -5.51
N THR A 250 -7.76 0.61 -4.54
CA THR A 250 -8.78 1.02 -3.56
C THR A 250 -8.23 2.03 -2.53
N PRO A 251 -8.87 3.20 -2.33
CA PRO A 251 -8.40 4.21 -1.37
C PRO A 251 -8.92 3.96 0.05
N PHE A 252 -8.48 2.87 0.71
CA PHE A 252 -8.93 2.50 2.07
C PHE A 252 -8.74 3.61 3.11
N TYR A 253 -7.70 4.43 2.97
CA TYR A 253 -7.47 5.58 3.86
C TYR A 253 -7.68 6.93 3.16
N GLY A 254 -8.53 6.94 2.12
CA GLY A 254 -8.96 8.14 1.43
C GLY A 254 -7.96 8.67 0.40
N SER A 255 -8.25 9.86 -0.12
CA SER A 255 -7.40 10.57 -1.05
C SER A 255 -7.47 12.06 -0.77
N ASN A 256 -6.33 12.75 -0.82
CA ASN A 256 -6.30 14.20 -0.71
C ASN A 256 -7.09 14.88 -1.84
N PHE A 257 -7.30 14.19 -2.97
CA PHE A 257 -8.13 14.69 -4.08
C PHE A 257 -9.64 14.64 -3.82
N ALA A 258 -10.08 14.17 -2.64
CA ALA A 258 -11.41 14.45 -2.12
C ALA A 258 -11.64 15.95 -1.82
N HIS A 259 -10.55 16.70 -1.59
CA HIS A 259 -10.60 18.13 -1.25
C HIS A 259 -10.42 19.02 -2.47
N LEU A 260 -11.39 19.89 -2.73
CA LEU A 260 -11.35 20.81 -3.87
C LEU A 260 -10.09 21.70 -3.87
N ASP A 261 -9.60 22.11 -2.70
CA ASP A 261 -8.39 22.93 -2.60
C ASP A 261 -7.11 22.14 -2.93
N SER A 262 -7.05 20.86 -2.58
CA SER A 262 -5.97 19.96 -2.99
C SER A 262 -6.01 19.72 -4.49
N VAL A 263 -7.20 19.49 -5.06
CA VAL A 263 -7.42 19.33 -6.50
C VAL A 263 -6.96 20.56 -7.30
N LYS A 264 -7.18 21.77 -6.77
CA LYS A 264 -6.70 23.02 -7.39
C LYS A 264 -5.18 23.15 -7.40
N LYS A 265 -4.50 22.61 -6.38
CA LYS A 265 -3.03 22.69 -6.25
C LYS A 265 -2.32 21.55 -6.97
N GLY A 266 -2.95 20.38 -7.05
CA GLY A 266 -2.42 19.19 -7.69
C GLY A 266 -2.09 19.37 -9.17
N LYS A 267 -1.19 18.52 -9.64
CA LYS A 267 -0.70 18.42 -11.02
C LYS A 267 -1.11 17.12 -11.70
N SER A 268 -1.51 16.10 -10.95
CA SER A 268 -2.01 14.84 -11.50
C SER A 268 -3.14 15.09 -12.51
N PRO A 269 -3.17 14.38 -13.65
CA PRO A 269 -4.28 14.44 -14.59
C PRO A 269 -5.59 13.88 -14.02
N TYR A 270 -5.53 13.10 -12.93
CA TYR A 270 -6.68 12.41 -12.34
C TYR A 270 -7.31 13.13 -11.16
N ARG A 271 -6.71 14.25 -10.72
CA ARG A 271 -7.10 14.98 -9.50
C ARG A 271 -8.58 15.36 -9.40
N PHE A 272 -9.30 15.49 -10.52
CA PHE A 272 -10.74 15.82 -10.50
C PHE A 272 -11.66 14.59 -10.46
N PHE A 273 -11.14 13.37 -10.61
CA PHE A 273 -11.94 12.14 -10.73
C PHE A 273 -12.98 11.99 -9.61
N LEU A 274 -12.57 12.18 -8.35
CA LEU A 274 -13.49 12.04 -7.20
C LEU A 274 -14.53 13.15 -7.16
N ILE A 275 -14.12 14.40 -7.39
CA ILE A 275 -15.03 15.56 -7.40
C ILE A 275 -16.08 15.44 -8.50
N ASP A 276 -15.66 15.03 -9.69
CA ASP A 276 -16.53 14.85 -10.84
C ASP A 276 -17.45 13.62 -10.64
N GLY A 277 -16.87 12.51 -10.21
CA GLY A 277 -17.55 11.22 -10.12
C GLY A 277 -18.48 11.04 -8.94
N LEU A 278 -18.17 11.65 -7.78
CA LEU A 278 -18.93 11.49 -6.53
C LEU A 278 -19.60 12.78 -6.07
N GLY A 279 -19.20 13.94 -6.59
CA GLY A 279 -19.82 15.22 -6.24
C GLY A 279 -19.64 15.56 -4.75
N GLU A 280 -20.75 15.69 -4.02
CA GLU A 280 -20.70 15.97 -2.57
C GLU A 280 -20.15 14.80 -1.76
N HIS A 281 -20.36 13.56 -2.22
CA HIS A 281 -19.86 12.34 -1.58
C HIS A 281 -18.36 12.13 -1.76
N ALA A 282 -17.68 12.96 -2.56
CA ALA A 282 -16.23 12.94 -2.63
C ALA A 282 -15.59 13.19 -1.26
N GLN A 283 -16.24 13.99 -0.41
CA GLN A 283 -15.77 14.30 0.95
C GLN A 283 -15.76 13.08 1.88
N ASP A 284 -16.54 12.04 1.59
CA ASP A 284 -16.51 10.79 2.34
C ASP A 284 -15.15 10.07 2.19
N LEU A 285 -14.37 10.43 1.17
CA LEU A 285 -13.02 9.92 0.91
C LEU A 285 -11.91 10.84 1.41
N ALA A 286 -12.25 11.93 2.10
CA ALA A 286 -11.24 12.73 2.78
C ALA A 286 -10.53 11.87 3.85
N PRO A 287 -9.20 11.93 4.00
CA PRO A 287 -8.46 11.12 4.98
C PRO A 287 -8.96 11.25 6.44
N GLU A 288 -9.61 12.38 6.75
CA GLU A 288 -10.22 12.73 8.02
C GLU A 288 -11.73 12.47 8.12
N SER A 289 -12.35 11.83 7.12
CA SER A 289 -13.79 11.58 7.12
C SER A 289 -14.20 10.49 8.13
N GLU A 290 -15.46 10.51 8.55
CA GLU A 290 -16.03 9.49 9.44
C GLU A 290 -15.95 8.07 8.83
N LEU A 291 -16.16 7.96 7.50
CA LEU A 291 -16.04 6.70 6.79
C LEU A 291 -14.61 6.14 6.85
N ILE A 292 -13.61 6.98 6.60
CA ILE A 292 -12.20 6.56 6.63
C ILE A 292 -11.78 6.18 8.06
N ASP A 293 -12.22 6.92 9.07
CA ASP A 293 -11.98 6.56 10.47
C ASP A 293 -12.66 5.24 10.87
N TRP A 294 -13.86 4.98 10.34
CA TRP A 294 -14.51 3.69 10.50
C TRP A 294 -13.70 2.56 9.85
N ILE A 295 -13.17 2.74 8.64
CA ILE A 295 -12.32 1.73 7.97
C ILE A 295 -11.06 1.44 8.79
N LYS A 296 -10.35 2.47 9.29
CA LYS A 296 -9.15 2.30 10.13
C LYS A 296 -9.41 1.45 11.37
N THR A 297 -10.62 1.52 11.94
CA THR A 297 -11.03 0.73 13.11
C THR A 297 -11.55 -0.66 12.76
N HIS A 298 -11.90 -0.90 11.49
CA HIS A 298 -12.49 -2.16 10.99
C HIS A 298 -11.64 -2.86 9.91
N LYS A 299 -10.32 -2.63 9.92
CA LYS A 299 -9.34 -3.18 8.97
C LYS A 299 -9.25 -4.71 8.90
N ASN A 300 -9.66 -5.41 9.97
CA ASN A 300 -9.65 -6.87 10.00
C ASN A 300 -10.94 -7.41 9.37
N LEU A 301 -10.84 -8.00 8.18
CA LEU A 301 -11.98 -8.58 7.45
C LEU A 301 -12.41 -9.92 8.06
N ARG A 302 -12.97 -9.86 9.28
CA ARG A 302 -13.58 -10.93 10.10
C ARG A 302 -12.78 -12.23 10.26
N GLY A 303 -13.34 -13.16 11.03
CA GLY A 303 -12.69 -14.36 11.56
C GLY A 303 -12.09 -14.20 12.96
N GLY A 304 -11.45 -13.04 13.23
CA GLY A 304 -10.83 -12.76 14.52
C GLY A 304 -9.96 -13.93 15.00
N TRP A 305 -9.10 -14.45 14.11
CA TRP A 305 -8.20 -15.61 14.23
C TRP A 305 -8.81 -16.91 14.82
N LEU A 306 -9.62 -16.92 15.87
CA LEU A 306 -10.14 -18.14 16.51
C LEU A 306 -11.66 -18.18 16.64
N LYS A 307 -12.38 -17.06 16.44
CA LYS A 307 -13.84 -17.04 16.67
C LYS A 307 -14.60 -17.78 15.59
N ASP A 308 -14.19 -17.58 14.34
CA ASP A 308 -14.72 -18.34 13.22
C ASP A 308 -13.64 -18.48 12.12
N PRO A 309 -12.79 -19.51 12.20
CA PRO A 309 -11.71 -19.75 11.26
C PRO A 309 -12.16 -19.86 9.80
N GLN A 310 -13.39 -20.32 9.56
CA GLN A 310 -13.95 -20.46 8.21
C GLN A 310 -14.33 -19.10 7.60
N GLU A 311 -14.46 -18.06 8.45
CA GLU A 311 -14.69 -16.69 8.01
C GLU A 311 -13.44 -15.87 7.79
N ASP A 312 -12.25 -16.43 8.05
CA ASP A 312 -10.99 -15.73 7.80
C ASP A 312 -10.82 -15.45 6.31
N LYS A 313 -10.42 -14.22 5.98
CA LYS A 313 -10.29 -13.76 4.60
C LYS A 313 -8.82 -13.52 4.28
N ASN A 314 -8.44 -13.80 3.05
CA ASN A 314 -7.11 -13.49 2.50
C ASN A 314 -7.26 -12.24 1.60
N PRO A 315 -7.10 -11.02 2.13
CA PRO A 315 -7.10 -9.84 1.30
C PRO A 315 -5.80 -9.73 0.50
N ALA A 316 -5.89 -9.20 -0.73
CA ALA A 316 -4.74 -8.65 -1.45
C ALA A 316 -5.12 -7.31 -2.07
N SER A 317 -4.37 -6.26 -1.76
CA SER A 317 -4.55 -4.94 -2.35
C SER A 317 -3.46 -4.64 -3.37
N LEU A 318 -3.83 -4.61 -4.65
CA LEU A 318 -2.92 -4.28 -5.73
C LEU A 318 -2.94 -2.77 -5.99
N SER A 319 -1.75 -2.19 -6.06
CA SER A 319 -1.58 -0.74 -6.09
C SER A 319 -0.64 -0.30 -7.20
N GLY A 320 -0.81 0.95 -7.64
CA GLY A 320 0.11 1.61 -8.55
C GLY A 320 1.06 2.54 -7.80
N LYS A 321 2.21 2.79 -8.41
CA LYS A 321 3.17 3.80 -7.96
C LYS A 321 3.90 4.39 -9.17
N VAL A 322 3.58 5.63 -9.52
CA VAL A 322 4.24 6.40 -10.58
C VAL A 322 4.39 7.83 -10.11
N GLU A 323 5.54 8.45 -10.40
CA GLU A 323 5.81 9.83 -10.01
C GLU A 323 5.10 10.82 -10.95
N PHE A 324 4.40 11.78 -10.36
CA PHE A 324 3.77 12.92 -11.04
C PHE A 324 4.40 14.24 -10.59
N PRO A 325 4.35 15.32 -11.39
CA PRO A 325 5.03 16.60 -11.09
C PRO A 325 4.52 17.40 -9.87
N GLY A 326 3.66 16.82 -9.05
CA GLY A 326 3.04 17.49 -7.91
C GLY A 326 3.70 17.16 -6.57
N VAL A 327 3.07 17.59 -5.48
CA VAL A 327 3.63 17.50 -4.12
C VAL A 327 2.75 16.69 -3.17
N LEU A 328 1.57 16.27 -3.63
CA LEU A 328 0.68 15.47 -2.81
C LEU A 328 1.15 14.01 -2.76
N PRO A 329 0.83 13.27 -1.70
CA PRO A 329 1.21 11.86 -1.57
C PRO A 329 0.78 10.98 -2.76
N GLU A 330 -0.40 11.25 -3.33
CA GLU A 330 -0.92 10.59 -4.53
C GLU A 330 0.00 10.77 -5.75
N GLU A 331 0.76 11.86 -5.78
CA GLU A 331 1.61 12.29 -6.89
C GLU A 331 3.07 11.87 -6.69
N GLN A 332 3.58 11.94 -5.45
CA GLN A 332 4.97 11.62 -5.13
C GLN A 332 5.18 10.13 -4.85
N SER A 333 4.19 9.48 -4.23
CA SER A 333 4.28 8.08 -3.81
C SER A 333 2.90 7.41 -3.88
N GLY A 334 2.26 7.54 -5.03
CA GLY A 334 0.96 6.96 -5.34
C GLY A 334 0.80 6.70 -6.83
N ASP A 335 -0.41 6.43 -7.26
CA ASP A 335 -0.76 6.12 -8.65
C ASP A 335 -1.33 7.32 -9.43
N GLY A 336 -1.22 8.52 -8.85
CA GLY A 336 -1.77 9.77 -9.38
C GLY A 336 -3.19 10.07 -8.91
N LEU A 337 -3.88 9.15 -8.25
CA LEU A 337 -5.21 9.40 -7.65
C LEU A 337 -5.27 8.99 -6.18
N VAL A 338 -4.55 7.93 -5.82
CA VAL A 338 -4.50 7.34 -4.49
C VAL A 338 -3.04 7.19 -4.07
N SER A 339 -2.73 7.53 -2.83
CA SER A 339 -1.38 7.32 -2.29
C SER A 339 -1.17 5.83 -2.00
N LEU A 340 0.07 5.35 -2.16
CA LEU A 340 0.39 3.95 -1.91
C LEU A 340 -0.02 3.52 -0.50
N SER A 341 0.26 4.34 0.51
CA SER A 341 -0.13 4.04 1.90
C SER A 341 -1.65 3.95 2.08
N SER A 342 -2.45 4.69 1.30
CA SER A 342 -3.91 4.63 1.37
C SER A 342 -4.47 3.31 0.84
N THR A 343 -3.72 2.62 -0.02
CA THR A 343 -4.14 1.32 -0.56
C THR A 343 -3.81 0.13 0.34
N MET A 344 -3.02 0.31 1.41
CA MET A 344 -2.49 -0.79 2.22
C MET A 344 -3.39 -1.12 3.42
N LEU A 345 -4.25 -2.13 3.29
CA LEU A 345 -5.16 -2.53 4.36
C LEU A 345 -4.46 -3.37 5.43
N THR A 346 -3.49 -4.19 5.01
CA THR A 346 -2.73 -5.10 5.86
C THR A 346 -1.25 -4.69 5.94
N ALA A 347 -0.51 -5.37 6.82
CA ALA A 347 0.94 -5.14 6.96
C ALA A 347 1.74 -5.69 5.78
N ILE A 348 1.16 -6.59 4.98
CA ILE A 348 1.84 -7.27 3.88
C ILE A 348 0.93 -7.21 2.67
N GLU A 349 1.30 -6.31 1.77
CA GLU A 349 0.61 -6.12 0.51
C GLU A 349 1.52 -6.52 -0.65
N PRO A 350 0.93 -6.90 -1.79
CA PRO A 350 1.69 -7.06 -3.03
C PRO A 350 2.51 -5.82 -3.35
N GLU A 351 3.71 -6.00 -3.90
CA GLU A 351 4.51 -4.88 -4.38
C GLU A 351 3.70 -4.02 -5.35
N PRO A 352 3.85 -2.68 -5.36
CA PRO A 352 3.14 -1.83 -6.28
C PRO A 352 3.62 -2.02 -7.72
N PHE A 353 2.72 -1.84 -8.68
CA PHE A 353 3.06 -1.78 -10.10
C PHE A 353 3.53 -0.37 -10.45
N ASN A 354 4.50 -0.26 -11.37
CA ASN A 354 4.92 1.03 -11.93
C ASN A 354 3.91 1.51 -12.98
N LEU A 355 2.66 1.70 -12.55
CA LEU A 355 1.51 2.06 -13.36
C LEU A 355 0.68 3.14 -12.66
N SER A 356 0.02 3.96 -13.45
CA SER A 356 -0.93 4.94 -12.94
C SER A 356 -2.28 4.30 -12.61
N HIS A 357 -3.14 5.01 -11.87
CA HIS A 357 -4.36 4.44 -11.30
C HIS A 357 -5.22 3.68 -12.32
N PHE A 358 -5.49 4.28 -13.48
CA PHE A 358 -6.34 3.66 -14.50
C PHE A 358 -5.58 2.71 -15.42
N ASP A 359 -4.26 2.85 -15.52
CA ASP A 359 -3.44 1.86 -16.25
C ASP A 359 -3.42 0.51 -15.50
N LEU A 360 -3.51 0.51 -14.16
CA LEU A 360 -3.64 -0.71 -13.36
C LEU A 360 -4.83 -1.57 -13.82
N TYR A 361 -5.94 -0.93 -14.18
CA TYR A 361 -7.17 -1.64 -14.51
C TYR A 361 -7.08 -2.31 -15.88
N GLU A 362 -6.24 -1.80 -16.76
CA GLU A 362 -6.16 -2.21 -18.18
C GLU A 362 -4.90 -3.00 -18.51
N ASP A 363 -3.94 -3.10 -17.58
CA ASP A 363 -2.68 -3.79 -17.79
C ASP A 363 -2.82 -5.32 -17.67
N ASN A 364 -2.36 -6.04 -18.71
CA ASN A 364 -2.49 -7.48 -18.79
C ASN A 364 -1.73 -8.24 -17.68
N ASP A 365 -0.60 -7.72 -17.22
CA ASP A 365 0.16 -8.35 -16.15
C ASP A 365 -0.55 -8.18 -14.81
N VAL A 366 -1.15 -7.01 -14.55
CA VAL A 366 -2.03 -6.81 -13.38
C VAL A 366 -3.19 -7.81 -13.42
N LEU A 367 -3.94 -7.88 -14.52
CA LEU A 367 -5.09 -8.79 -14.65
C LEU A 367 -4.71 -10.26 -14.46
N LYS A 368 -3.53 -10.65 -14.94
CA LYS A 368 -2.97 -11.99 -14.74
C LYS A 368 -2.65 -12.25 -13.26
N ILE A 369 -2.01 -11.31 -12.57
CA ILE A 369 -1.67 -11.43 -11.15
C ILE A 369 -2.93 -11.51 -10.29
N VAL A 370 -3.94 -10.67 -10.55
CA VAL A 370 -5.25 -10.75 -9.90
C VAL A 370 -5.87 -12.13 -10.07
N THR A 371 -5.83 -12.69 -11.29
CA THR A 371 -6.35 -14.04 -11.57
C THR A 371 -5.65 -15.11 -10.74
N GLU A 372 -4.33 -15.01 -10.58
CA GLU A 372 -3.56 -15.97 -9.76
C GLU A 372 -3.83 -15.80 -8.25
N PHE A 373 -4.00 -14.57 -7.75
CA PHE A 373 -4.44 -14.33 -6.37
C PHE A 373 -5.82 -14.94 -6.11
N VAL A 374 -6.80 -14.68 -6.98
CA VAL A 374 -8.15 -15.27 -6.86
C VAL A 374 -8.06 -16.79 -6.77
N LYS A 375 -7.32 -17.44 -7.69
CA LYS A 375 -7.16 -18.90 -7.71
C LYS A 375 -6.46 -19.45 -6.47
N LEU A 376 -5.48 -18.72 -5.94
CA LEU A 376 -4.75 -19.11 -4.75
C LEU A 376 -5.62 -18.94 -3.51
N TYR A 377 -6.15 -17.75 -3.27
CA TYR A 377 -6.86 -17.40 -2.05
C TYR A 377 -8.20 -18.10 -1.89
N ARG A 378 -8.87 -18.47 -2.97
CA ARG A 378 -10.09 -19.28 -2.84
C ARG A 378 -9.82 -20.71 -2.38
N SER A 379 -8.56 -21.17 -2.45
CA SER A 379 -8.20 -22.57 -2.19
C SER A 379 -7.87 -22.87 -0.73
N PHE A 380 -7.77 -21.85 0.12
CA PHE A 380 -7.48 -21.99 1.55
C PHE A 380 -7.87 -20.71 2.32
N ALA A 381 -8.03 -20.82 3.64
CA ALA A 381 -7.93 -19.70 4.56
C ALA A 381 -6.73 -19.96 5.49
N TRP A 382 -5.95 -18.92 5.82
CA TRP A 382 -4.70 -19.11 6.57
C TRP A 382 -4.94 -19.78 7.92
N MET A 383 -5.89 -19.28 8.71
CA MET A 383 -6.20 -19.91 9.99
C MET A 383 -6.71 -21.34 9.84
N ASP A 384 -7.64 -21.60 8.93
CA ASP A 384 -8.18 -22.94 8.73
C ASP A 384 -7.06 -23.94 8.37
N LEU A 385 -6.15 -23.54 7.48
CA LEU A 385 -4.97 -24.32 7.14
C LEU A 385 -4.08 -24.59 8.37
N PHE A 386 -3.84 -23.57 9.20
CA PHE A 386 -3.04 -23.73 10.41
C PHE A 386 -3.67 -24.73 11.37
N LEU A 387 -4.97 -24.63 11.65
CA LEU A 387 -5.66 -25.51 12.58
C LEU A 387 -5.60 -26.97 12.13
N HIS A 388 -5.83 -27.25 10.85
CA HIS A 388 -5.73 -28.62 10.31
C HIS A 388 -4.30 -29.16 10.39
N VAL A 389 -3.28 -28.33 10.11
CA VAL A 389 -1.88 -28.75 10.24
C VAL A 389 -1.52 -28.99 11.71
N TRP A 390 -1.94 -28.12 12.62
CA TRP A 390 -1.69 -28.27 14.05
C TRP A 390 -2.53 -29.36 14.71
N ALA A 391 -3.58 -29.84 14.06
CA ALA A 391 -4.32 -31.03 14.46
C ALA A 391 -3.73 -32.33 13.86
N ASP A 392 -2.67 -32.23 13.06
CA ASP A 392 -2.08 -33.34 12.29
C ASP A 392 -3.00 -33.92 11.20
N ASP A 393 -4.06 -33.20 10.80
CA ASP A 393 -4.98 -33.56 9.70
C ASP A 393 -4.36 -33.29 8.32
N GLU A 394 -3.41 -32.35 8.25
CA GLU A 394 -2.69 -31.95 7.03
C GLU A 394 -1.18 -31.89 7.30
N PRO A 395 -0.32 -32.21 6.32
CA PRO A 395 1.12 -32.20 6.53
C PRO A 395 1.65 -30.76 6.65
N PHE A 396 2.60 -30.55 7.57
CA PHE A 396 3.24 -29.24 7.80
C PHE A 396 3.79 -28.57 6.52
N LYS A 397 4.29 -29.38 5.57
CA LYS A 397 4.77 -28.90 4.26
C LYS A 397 3.73 -28.08 3.48
N LYS A 398 2.43 -28.29 3.72
CA LYS A 398 1.35 -27.55 3.04
C LYS A 398 1.41 -26.05 3.33
N ILE A 399 1.78 -25.64 4.56
CA ILE A 399 2.02 -24.24 4.91
C ILE A 399 3.10 -23.64 4.02
N SER A 400 4.25 -24.31 3.92
CA SER A 400 5.38 -23.84 3.12
C SER A 400 5.06 -23.79 1.62
N ASP A 401 4.28 -24.75 1.10
CA ASP A 401 3.87 -24.78 -0.31
C ASP A 401 2.92 -23.62 -0.65
N ILE A 402 1.96 -23.30 0.23
CA ILE A 402 1.03 -22.18 0.05
C ILE A 402 1.75 -20.84 0.20
N TRP A 403 2.52 -20.66 1.28
CA TRP A 403 3.30 -19.45 1.51
C TRP A 403 4.22 -19.16 0.32
N THR A 404 4.89 -20.17 -0.25
CA THR A 404 5.78 -19.96 -1.40
C THR A 404 5.04 -19.40 -2.62
N LYS A 405 3.79 -19.82 -2.86
CA LYS A 405 2.98 -19.31 -3.97
C LYS A 405 2.58 -17.86 -3.70
N GLU A 406 2.10 -17.57 -2.50
CA GLU A 406 1.68 -16.24 -2.09
C GLU A 406 2.86 -15.25 -2.08
N ALA A 407 3.99 -15.61 -1.47
CA ALA A 407 5.20 -14.79 -1.44
C ALA A 407 5.69 -14.43 -2.85
N LYS A 408 5.60 -15.34 -3.82
CA LYS A 408 5.95 -15.06 -5.22
C LYS A 408 4.99 -14.08 -5.89
N LEU A 409 3.69 -14.16 -5.56
CA LEU A 409 2.70 -13.21 -6.05
C LEU A 409 2.85 -11.83 -5.40
N ASN A 410 3.26 -11.77 -4.13
CA ASN A 410 3.52 -10.52 -3.43
C ASN A 410 4.79 -9.84 -3.94
N PHE A 411 5.93 -10.54 -3.96
CA PHE A 411 7.20 -9.95 -4.38
C PHE A 411 7.27 -9.67 -5.88
N ARG A 412 6.77 -10.58 -6.72
CA ARG A 412 6.87 -10.56 -8.20
C ARG A 412 8.31 -10.42 -8.73
N ASN A 413 9.30 -10.51 -7.85
CA ASN A 413 10.72 -10.46 -8.11
C ASN A 413 11.38 -11.68 -7.46
N VAL A 414 12.06 -12.48 -8.28
CA VAL A 414 12.71 -13.71 -7.82
C VAL A 414 13.84 -13.40 -6.84
N MET A 415 14.55 -12.28 -7.03
CA MET A 415 15.68 -11.94 -6.18
C MET A 415 15.27 -11.51 -4.78
N ASP A 416 14.12 -10.82 -4.62
CA ASP A 416 13.57 -10.52 -3.30
C ASP A 416 13.29 -11.81 -2.51
N PHE A 417 12.68 -12.81 -3.17
CA PHE A 417 12.42 -14.12 -2.58
C PHE A 417 13.71 -14.87 -2.21
N GLU A 418 14.72 -14.87 -3.09
CA GLU A 418 15.99 -15.57 -2.83
C GLU A 418 16.80 -14.92 -1.71
N VAL A 419 16.83 -13.58 -1.64
CA VAL A 419 17.51 -12.84 -0.56
C VAL A 419 16.80 -13.06 0.78
N LEU A 420 15.47 -13.16 0.78
CA LEU A 420 14.69 -13.52 1.98
C LEU A 420 15.09 -14.89 2.52
N LEU A 421 15.23 -15.89 1.63
CA LEU A 421 15.68 -17.22 2.01
C LEU A 421 17.12 -17.22 2.53
N GLU A 422 18.04 -16.52 1.85
CA GLU A 422 19.43 -16.37 2.31
C GLU A 422 19.52 -15.72 3.70
N PHE A 423 18.70 -14.70 3.96
CA PHE A 423 18.59 -14.08 5.28
C PHE A 423 18.19 -15.10 6.36
N ASN A 424 17.15 -15.89 6.08
CA ASN A 424 16.63 -16.87 7.02
C ASN A 424 17.58 -18.06 7.22
N GLU A 425 18.33 -18.47 6.20
CA GLU A 425 19.36 -19.49 6.33
C GLU A 425 20.48 -19.03 7.29
N ASN A 426 20.93 -17.78 7.16
CA ASN A 426 21.94 -17.21 8.05
C ASN A 426 21.41 -17.01 9.47
N MET A 427 20.13 -16.66 9.63
CA MET A 427 19.47 -16.64 10.93
C MET A 427 19.45 -18.03 11.57
N LEU A 428 19.04 -19.06 10.84
CA LEU A 428 19.07 -20.44 11.31
C LEU A 428 20.48 -20.91 11.66
N LYS A 429 21.52 -20.54 10.89
CA LYS A 429 22.94 -20.83 11.23
C LYS A 429 23.39 -20.15 12.53
N SER A 430 22.81 -19.01 12.86
CA SER A 430 23.12 -18.28 14.10
C SER A 430 22.52 -18.93 15.33
N THR A 431 21.39 -19.64 15.18
CA THR A 431 20.73 -20.32 16.30
C THR A 431 21.61 -21.47 16.85
N PRO A 432 21.81 -21.56 18.18
CA PRO A 432 22.52 -22.67 18.80
C PRO A 432 21.94 -24.05 18.41
N HIS A 433 22.75 -25.10 18.53
CA HIS A 433 22.28 -26.46 18.27
C HIS A 433 21.09 -26.82 19.17
N ASN A 434 20.05 -27.43 18.60
CA ASN A 434 18.81 -27.81 19.28
C ASN A 434 18.03 -26.63 19.93
N GLY A 435 18.34 -25.39 19.55
CA GLY A 435 17.78 -24.18 20.14
C GLY A 435 16.31 -23.92 19.78
N ILE A 436 15.70 -23.02 20.55
CA ILE A 436 14.38 -22.43 20.30
C ILE A 436 14.61 -21.04 19.73
N LEU A 437 14.17 -20.79 18.50
CA LEU A 437 14.25 -19.49 17.82
C LEU A 437 12.89 -18.80 17.90
N ILE A 438 12.81 -17.72 18.67
CA ILE A 438 11.63 -16.85 18.70
C ILE A 438 11.67 -15.90 17.49
N THR A 439 10.59 -15.88 16.71
CA THR A 439 10.41 -15.07 15.49
C THR A 439 9.16 -14.20 15.60
N ASN A 440 8.99 -13.22 14.71
CA ASN A 440 7.86 -12.29 14.75
C ASN A 440 6.72 -12.64 13.80
N GLY A 441 7.03 -13.12 12.59
CA GLY A 441 6.03 -13.19 11.51
C GLY A 441 6.59 -13.56 10.15
N ASP A 442 6.03 -12.93 9.12
CA ASP A 442 6.01 -13.51 7.78
C ASP A 442 7.37 -13.58 7.10
N ASN A 443 8.28 -12.67 7.44
CA ASN A 443 9.61 -12.58 6.83
C ASN A 443 10.69 -13.35 7.60
N ASP A 444 10.40 -13.87 8.80
CA ASP A 444 11.35 -14.59 9.64
C ASP A 444 10.84 -15.96 10.15
N THR A 445 9.55 -16.28 9.94
CA THR A 445 8.93 -17.55 10.33
C THR A 445 8.74 -18.47 9.13
N TYR A 446 7.90 -18.09 8.16
CA TYR A 446 7.57 -18.96 7.03
C TYR A 446 8.76 -19.28 6.12
N PRO A 447 9.69 -18.35 5.81
CA PRO A 447 10.86 -18.69 5.02
C PRO A 447 11.77 -19.67 5.79
N ALA A 448 11.88 -19.52 7.11
CA ALA A 448 12.65 -20.44 7.94
C ALA A 448 11.99 -21.83 8.00
N TRP A 449 10.66 -21.92 8.15
CA TRP A 449 9.93 -23.18 8.03
C TRP A 449 10.08 -23.83 6.65
N TYR A 450 10.02 -23.04 5.57
CA TYR A 450 10.26 -23.50 4.21
C TYR A 450 11.66 -24.12 4.06
N LEU A 451 12.69 -23.50 4.66
CA LEU A 451 14.05 -24.05 4.68
C LEU A 451 14.13 -25.35 5.49
N GLN A 452 13.44 -25.45 6.63
CA GLN A 452 13.40 -26.67 7.45
C GLN A 452 12.73 -27.84 6.73
N VAL A 453 11.64 -27.61 5.99
CA VAL A 453 11.02 -28.63 5.13
C VAL A 453 12.00 -29.15 4.06
N ARG A 454 13.00 -28.35 3.68
CA ARG A 454 14.08 -28.72 2.75
C ARG A 454 15.33 -29.27 3.45
N GLY A 455 15.29 -29.51 4.76
CA GLY A 455 16.35 -30.16 5.53
C GLY A 455 17.38 -29.22 6.16
N VAL A 456 17.17 -27.90 6.13
CA VAL A 456 18.09 -26.94 6.76
C VAL A 456 17.74 -26.78 8.24
N ARG A 457 18.69 -27.07 9.15
CA ARG A 457 18.57 -26.82 10.60
C ARG A 457 17.24 -27.32 11.20
N THR A 458 16.87 -28.57 10.87
CA THR A 458 15.66 -29.22 11.41
C THR A 458 15.73 -29.52 12.90
N ASP A 459 16.88 -29.31 13.54
CA ASP A 459 17.08 -29.39 15.00
C ASP A 459 16.50 -28.19 15.77
N VAL A 460 16.32 -27.05 15.10
CA VAL A 460 15.83 -25.80 15.70
C VAL A 460 14.30 -25.83 15.82
N LEU A 461 13.75 -25.48 16.98
CA LEU A 461 12.32 -25.21 17.11
C LEU A 461 12.04 -23.73 16.85
N ILE A 462 11.25 -23.44 15.83
CA ILE A 462 10.86 -22.07 15.49
C ILE A 462 9.53 -21.76 16.18
N VAL A 463 9.51 -20.71 17.00
CA VAL A 463 8.31 -20.26 17.72
C VAL A 463 7.96 -18.86 17.25
N ASN A 464 6.94 -18.78 16.40
CA ASN A 464 6.35 -17.50 16.02
C ASN A 464 5.62 -16.88 17.22
N ARG A 465 6.08 -15.71 17.66
CA ARG A 465 5.52 -14.96 18.79
C ARG A 465 4.03 -14.66 18.63
N SER A 466 3.59 -14.25 17.45
CA SER A 466 2.18 -13.89 17.21
C SER A 466 1.27 -15.10 17.30
N LEU A 467 1.64 -16.21 16.67
CA LEU A 467 0.90 -17.48 16.71
C LEU A 467 0.97 -18.16 18.08
N PHE A 468 1.97 -17.85 18.91
CA PHE A 468 2.10 -18.38 20.27
C PHE A 468 1.02 -17.86 21.24
N ASN A 469 0.14 -16.97 20.79
CA ASN A 469 -1.12 -16.66 21.48
C ASN A 469 -2.21 -17.72 21.27
N LEU A 470 -2.05 -18.60 20.28
CA LEU A 470 -3.03 -19.62 19.90
C LEU A 470 -2.67 -20.94 20.58
N LYS A 471 -3.59 -21.46 21.39
CA LYS A 471 -3.34 -22.67 22.18
C LYS A 471 -3.09 -23.90 21.33
N GLU A 472 -3.75 -24.01 20.17
CA GLU A 472 -3.60 -25.11 19.22
C GLU A 472 -2.17 -25.16 18.68
N TYR A 473 -1.58 -23.99 18.41
CA TYR A 473 -0.19 -23.88 18.00
C TYR A 473 0.78 -24.25 19.12
N VAL A 474 0.52 -23.82 20.37
CA VAL A 474 1.33 -24.19 21.54
C VAL A 474 1.31 -25.71 21.75
N GLN A 475 0.13 -26.33 21.68
CA GLN A 475 -0.04 -27.78 21.80
C GLN A 475 0.68 -28.53 20.69
N PHE A 476 0.58 -28.05 19.45
CA PHE A 476 1.35 -28.58 18.33
C PHE A 476 2.86 -28.53 18.62
N LEU A 477 3.39 -27.39 19.06
CA LEU A 477 4.80 -27.25 19.41
C LEU A 477 5.22 -28.16 20.58
N GLN A 478 4.39 -28.35 21.60
CA GLN A 478 4.64 -29.31 22.68
C GLN A 478 4.79 -30.74 22.16
N ARG A 479 3.93 -31.15 21.19
CA ARG A 479 4.09 -32.45 20.52
C ARG A 479 5.37 -32.53 19.67
N GLN A 480 5.86 -31.41 19.15
CA GLN A 480 7.17 -31.31 18.48
C GLN A 480 8.37 -31.23 19.45
N GLY A 481 8.14 -31.32 20.77
CA GLY A 481 9.19 -31.34 21.78
C GLY A 481 9.60 -29.97 22.30
N LEU A 482 8.67 -28.99 22.29
CA LEU A 482 8.82 -27.73 23.02
C LEU A 482 8.77 -27.99 24.54
N PRO A 483 9.83 -27.66 25.30
CA PRO A 483 9.93 -27.93 26.74
C PRO A 483 9.13 -26.89 27.56
N LEU A 484 7.82 -26.84 27.34
CA LEU A 484 6.90 -25.97 28.08
C LEU A 484 6.21 -26.78 29.18
N GLN A 485 6.59 -26.53 30.44
CA GLN A 485 6.01 -27.16 31.63
C GLN A 485 4.62 -26.59 31.94
N MET A 486 3.65 -26.92 31.09
CA MET A 486 2.26 -26.46 31.20
C MET A 486 1.32 -27.55 30.69
N SER A 487 0.31 -27.86 31.49
CA SER A 487 -0.77 -28.77 31.09
C SER A 487 -1.76 -28.10 30.14
N GLU A 488 -2.51 -28.88 29.36
CA GLU A 488 -3.56 -28.37 28.48
C GLU A 488 -4.61 -27.55 29.26
N GLY A 489 -5.00 -28.01 30.45
CA GLY A 489 -5.96 -27.30 31.30
C GLY A 489 -5.43 -25.96 31.82
N GLU A 490 -4.12 -25.83 32.08
CA GLU A 490 -3.53 -24.53 32.42
C GLU A 490 -3.51 -23.60 31.22
N LEU A 491 -3.15 -24.12 30.05
CA LEU A 491 -3.11 -23.36 28.81
C LEU A 491 -4.49 -22.83 28.42
N ASP A 492 -5.54 -23.66 28.50
CA ASP A 492 -6.93 -23.28 28.21
C ASP A 492 -7.43 -22.14 29.12
N ASN A 493 -6.93 -22.07 30.36
CA ASN A 493 -7.30 -21.03 31.32
C ASN A 493 -6.41 -19.78 31.23
N THR A 494 -5.39 -19.77 30.38
CA THR A 494 -4.51 -18.62 30.21
C THR A 494 -5.20 -17.56 29.36
N GLN A 495 -5.23 -16.33 29.85
CA GLN A 495 -5.90 -15.21 29.21
C GLN A 495 -4.94 -14.02 29.11
N HIS A 496 -5.24 -13.13 28.15
CA HIS A 496 -4.64 -11.79 28.13
C HIS A 496 -5.06 -11.02 29.38
N TYR A 497 -4.17 -10.18 29.92
CA TYR A 497 -4.50 -9.33 31.06
C TYR A 497 -3.76 -7.99 31.00
N MET A 498 -4.26 -7.01 31.76
CA MET A 498 -3.54 -5.76 32.03
C MET A 498 -2.77 -5.92 33.33
N ASP A 499 -1.47 -5.64 33.33
CA ASP A 499 -0.68 -5.70 34.56
C ASP A 499 -0.84 -4.46 35.44
N ASP A 500 -0.17 -4.46 36.59
CA ASP A 500 -0.26 -3.38 37.59
C ASP A 500 0.28 -2.02 37.09
N THR A 501 1.03 -2.01 35.99
CA THR A 501 1.56 -0.80 35.35
C THR A 501 0.64 -0.27 34.26
N GLY A 502 -0.43 -1.02 33.93
CA GLY A 502 -1.31 -0.73 32.81
C GLY A 502 -0.75 -1.18 31.46
N GLU A 503 0.22 -2.11 31.44
CA GLU A 503 0.71 -2.74 30.22
C GLU A 503 -0.17 -3.94 29.84
N PHE A 504 -0.49 -4.08 28.55
CA PHE A 504 -1.21 -5.25 28.04
C PHE A 504 -0.25 -6.43 27.87
N VAL A 505 -0.50 -7.50 28.63
CA VAL A 505 0.31 -8.72 28.61
C VAL A 505 -0.40 -9.81 27.82
N THR A 506 0.26 -10.31 26.79
CA THR A 506 -0.31 -11.35 25.93
C THR A 506 -0.11 -12.76 26.47
N ILE A 507 -0.85 -13.74 25.95
CA ILE A 507 -0.61 -15.17 26.23
C ILE A 507 0.83 -15.51 25.80
N SER A 508 1.23 -15.10 24.60
CA SER A 508 2.60 -15.31 24.11
C SER A 508 3.66 -14.73 25.05
N ASP A 509 3.45 -13.55 25.63
CA ASP A 509 4.44 -12.95 26.54
C ASP A 509 4.59 -13.79 27.82
N GLN A 510 3.50 -14.35 28.34
CA GLN A 510 3.53 -15.25 29.50
C GLN A 510 4.27 -16.54 29.18
N LEU A 511 3.96 -17.16 28.05
CA LEU A 511 4.56 -18.43 27.65
C LEU A 511 6.05 -18.28 27.30
N ILE A 512 6.46 -17.18 26.66
CA ILE A 512 7.89 -16.88 26.42
C ILE A 512 8.62 -16.74 27.76
N LYS A 513 8.06 -16.04 28.75
CA LYS A 513 8.65 -15.95 30.10
C LYS A 513 8.81 -17.32 30.76
N MET A 514 7.92 -18.28 30.48
CA MET A 514 8.06 -19.66 30.95
C MET A 514 9.17 -20.41 30.19
N LEU A 515 9.24 -20.28 28.86
CA LEU A 515 10.31 -20.88 28.04
C LEU A 515 11.70 -20.36 28.40
N LEU A 516 11.83 -19.14 28.89
CA LEU A 516 13.11 -18.59 29.35
C LEU A 516 13.60 -19.23 30.66
N ARG A 517 12.75 -19.98 31.39
CA ARG A 517 13.11 -20.63 32.67
C ARG A 517 13.55 -22.09 32.53
N GLN A 518 13.26 -22.73 31.41
CA GLN A 518 13.71 -24.10 31.16
C GLN A 518 15.19 -24.14 30.74
N ASN A 519 15.85 -25.27 30.96
CA ASN A 519 17.27 -25.49 30.66
C ASN A 519 17.51 -26.64 29.65
N GLU A 520 16.45 -27.12 28.99
CA GLU A 520 16.50 -28.23 28.04
C GLU A 520 16.99 -27.78 26.65
N ARG A 521 16.58 -26.58 26.21
CA ARG A 521 16.95 -26.00 24.91
C ARG A 521 17.36 -24.53 25.07
N PRO A 522 18.45 -24.06 24.43
CA PRO A 522 18.79 -22.65 24.42
C PRO A 522 17.69 -21.83 23.73
N VAL A 523 17.22 -20.75 24.37
CA VAL A 523 16.25 -19.82 23.76
C VAL A 523 16.98 -18.61 23.20
N VAL A 524 16.69 -18.27 21.95
CA VAL A 524 17.22 -17.09 21.27
C VAL A 524 16.11 -16.33 20.54
N PHE A 525 16.30 -15.03 20.34
CA PHE A 525 15.38 -14.19 19.59
C PHE A 525 15.98 -13.82 18.24
N ALA A 526 15.23 -13.87 17.15
CA ALA A 526 15.68 -13.31 15.87
C ALA A 526 15.95 -11.80 16.02
N THR A 527 16.90 -11.25 15.24
CA THR A 527 17.17 -9.79 15.26
C THR A 527 15.98 -8.95 14.78
N THR A 528 15.00 -9.58 14.14
CA THR A 528 13.72 -9.01 13.70
C THR A 528 12.69 -8.92 14.82
N VAL A 529 12.88 -9.60 15.96
CA VAL A 529 11.98 -9.52 17.12
C VAL A 529 12.10 -8.14 17.77
N TYR A 530 10.96 -7.47 17.98
CA TYR A 530 10.92 -6.15 18.59
C TYR A 530 10.94 -6.27 20.12
N GLU A 531 11.74 -5.40 20.75
CA GLU A 531 11.85 -5.24 22.21
C GLU A 531 11.98 -6.56 23.02
N PRO A 532 12.84 -7.52 22.62
CA PRO A 532 13.00 -8.77 23.36
C PRO A 532 13.49 -8.56 24.81
N GLN A 533 14.04 -7.39 25.13
CA GLN A 533 14.47 -7.01 26.49
C GLN A 533 13.30 -6.95 27.49
N ARG A 534 12.05 -6.77 27.03
CA ARG A 534 10.86 -6.70 27.91
C ARG A 534 10.61 -7.96 28.73
N TYR A 535 11.25 -9.07 28.37
CA TYR A 535 11.17 -10.32 29.12
C TYR A 535 12.10 -10.38 30.34
N GLY A 536 12.81 -9.29 30.65
CA GLY A 536 13.65 -9.18 31.84
C GLY A 536 14.94 -9.98 31.74
N VAL A 537 15.44 -10.21 30.52
CA VAL A 537 16.68 -10.92 30.25
C VAL A 537 17.71 -10.01 29.59
N SER A 538 18.96 -10.16 29.99
CA SER A 538 20.09 -9.56 29.29
C SER A 538 20.32 -10.30 27.98
N LEU A 539 20.56 -9.55 26.91
CA LEU A 539 20.67 -10.08 25.56
C LEU A 539 22.04 -9.79 24.97
N ARG A 540 22.61 -10.82 24.36
CA ARG A 540 23.88 -10.81 23.65
C ARG A 540 23.68 -11.13 22.19
N LEU A 541 24.15 -10.28 21.29
CA LEU A 541 24.10 -10.56 19.85
C LEU A 541 25.08 -11.69 19.47
N SER A 542 24.59 -12.69 18.75
CA SER A 542 25.38 -13.74 18.08
C SER A 542 24.96 -13.82 16.61
N GLY A 543 25.60 -13.03 15.75
CA GLY A 543 25.29 -12.98 14.31
C GLY A 543 23.90 -12.40 14.01
N LYS A 544 22.89 -13.25 13.84
CA LYS A 544 21.49 -12.89 13.49
C LYS A 544 20.46 -13.23 14.55
N VAL A 545 20.91 -13.60 15.74
CA VAL A 545 20.03 -13.82 16.89
C VAL A 545 20.57 -13.10 18.11
N TYR A 546 19.68 -12.79 19.04
CA TYR A 546 19.99 -12.41 20.40
C TYR A 546 19.90 -13.65 21.30
N GLU A 547 21.04 -14.03 21.87
CA GLU A 547 21.14 -15.03 22.93
C GLU A 547 20.92 -14.37 24.30
N ILE A 548 20.64 -15.18 25.32
CA ILE A 548 20.64 -14.72 26.71
C ILE A 548 22.10 -14.59 27.17
N GLY A 549 22.50 -13.40 27.63
CA GLY A 549 23.87 -13.11 28.06
C GLY A 549 24.06 -11.67 28.55
N GLU A 550 25.05 -11.43 29.40
CA GLU A 550 25.28 -10.11 30.02
C GLU A 550 26.02 -9.15 29.08
N GLU A 551 26.98 -9.62 28.28
CA GLU A 551 27.64 -8.77 27.31
C GLU A 551 26.76 -8.47 26.08
N SER A 552 27.00 -7.32 25.44
CA SER A 552 26.18 -6.85 24.32
C SER A 552 26.35 -7.69 23.04
N VAL A 553 27.54 -8.27 22.81
CA VAL A 553 27.89 -9.03 21.60
C VAL A 553 28.82 -10.19 21.94
N ASN A 554 28.53 -11.37 21.43
CA ASN A 554 29.48 -12.48 21.36
C ASN A 554 30.43 -12.23 20.19
N ILE A 555 31.54 -11.55 20.45
CA ILE A 555 32.48 -11.06 19.41
C ILE A 555 32.98 -12.22 18.53
N GLU A 556 33.48 -13.29 19.14
CA GLU A 556 34.08 -14.40 18.40
C GLU A 556 33.05 -15.14 17.55
N ARG A 557 31.89 -15.49 18.11
CA ARG A 557 30.83 -16.16 17.34
C ARG A 557 30.29 -15.25 16.23
N THR A 558 30.11 -13.96 16.50
CA THR A 558 29.60 -13.01 15.50
C THR A 558 30.60 -12.81 14.36
N LYS A 559 31.91 -12.73 14.63
CA LYS A 559 32.96 -12.68 13.60
C LYS A 559 32.95 -13.93 12.73
N GLN A 560 32.95 -15.10 13.35
CA GLN A 560 32.93 -16.39 12.63
C GLN A 560 31.70 -16.47 11.72
N LEU A 561 30.51 -16.14 12.23
CA LEU A 561 29.29 -16.13 11.46
C LEU A 561 29.35 -15.17 10.26
N LEU A 562 29.69 -13.90 10.50
CA LEU A 562 29.69 -12.86 9.46
C LEU A 562 30.77 -13.05 8.40
N TYR A 563 31.92 -13.60 8.75
CA TYR A 563 33.06 -13.66 7.82
C TYR A 563 33.29 -15.04 7.21
N GLU A 564 32.81 -16.12 7.83
CA GLU A 564 33.17 -17.49 7.44
C GLU A 564 31.95 -18.39 7.15
N GLU A 565 30.84 -18.27 7.90
CA GLU A 565 29.72 -19.22 7.79
C GLU A 565 28.50 -18.70 7.00
N PHE A 566 28.26 -17.39 7.01
CA PHE A 566 27.12 -16.81 6.31
C PHE A 566 27.27 -16.84 4.79
N ASN A 567 26.15 -17.08 4.12
CA ASN A 567 26.03 -16.97 2.68
C ASN A 567 25.57 -15.56 2.29
N TYR A 568 26.17 -15.00 1.25
CA TYR A 568 25.81 -13.69 0.70
C TYR A 568 25.72 -13.68 -0.83
N ASP A 569 25.69 -14.86 -1.45
CA ASP A 569 25.69 -15.02 -2.90
C ASP A 569 24.53 -14.27 -3.54
N LYS A 570 23.34 -14.33 -2.93
CA LYS A 570 22.13 -13.69 -3.47
C LYS A 570 22.17 -12.19 -3.24
N ILE A 571 22.35 -11.74 -2.00
CA ILE A 571 22.31 -10.31 -1.68
C ILE A 571 23.40 -9.50 -2.38
N PHE A 572 24.58 -10.10 -2.62
CA PHE A 572 25.67 -9.43 -3.34
C PHE A 572 25.63 -9.61 -4.86
N SER A 573 24.71 -10.43 -5.39
CA SER A 573 24.51 -10.57 -6.85
C SER A 573 23.66 -9.46 -7.47
N VAL A 574 23.05 -8.61 -6.64
CA VAL A 574 22.11 -7.55 -7.05
C VAL A 574 22.39 -6.25 -6.32
N SER A 575 21.94 -5.14 -6.90
CA SER A 575 21.96 -3.85 -6.20
C SER A 575 20.84 -3.81 -5.16
N LEU A 576 21.15 -3.40 -3.92
CA LEU A 576 20.15 -3.28 -2.86
C LEU A 576 19.01 -2.33 -3.22
N GLU A 577 19.29 -1.29 -4.01
CA GLU A 577 18.28 -0.33 -4.49
C GLU A 577 17.24 -0.96 -5.43
N THR A 578 17.53 -2.13 -6.01
CA THR A 578 16.62 -2.87 -6.89
C THR A 578 15.75 -3.87 -6.15
N LEU A 579 16.05 -4.13 -4.88
CA LEU A 579 15.24 -4.97 -4.00
C LEU A 579 14.11 -4.13 -3.40
N ASN A 580 13.04 -4.78 -3.00
CA ASN A 580 11.95 -4.07 -2.36
C ASN A 580 12.34 -3.52 -0.97
N ALA A 581 11.52 -2.62 -0.43
CA ALA A 581 11.82 -1.95 0.84
C ALA A 581 11.94 -2.94 2.02
N ASN A 582 11.13 -4.00 2.04
CA ASN A 582 11.17 -5.00 3.11
C ASN A 582 12.48 -5.80 3.12
N ILE A 583 12.95 -6.23 1.95
CA ILE A 583 14.22 -6.93 1.79
C ILE A 583 15.39 -5.98 2.06
N GLN A 584 15.32 -4.71 1.67
CA GLN A 584 16.31 -3.70 2.07
C GLN A 584 16.38 -3.52 3.60
N ASN A 585 15.24 -3.52 4.30
CA ASN A 585 15.21 -3.46 5.76
C ASN A 585 15.85 -4.72 6.40
N LEU A 586 15.60 -5.90 5.83
CA LEU A 586 16.26 -7.15 6.26
C LEU A 586 17.78 -7.11 5.99
N ALA A 587 18.19 -6.57 4.84
CA ALA A 587 19.60 -6.34 4.53
C ALA A 587 20.26 -5.46 5.59
N ALA A 588 19.61 -4.36 6.00
CA ALA A 588 20.13 -3.47 7.02
C ALA A 588 20.32 -4.12 8.41
N ASN A 589 19.64 -5.23 8.70
CA ASN A 589 19.94 -6.02 9.89
C ASN A 589 21.36 -6.62 9.84
N TYR A 590 21.97 -6.85 8.66
CA TYR A 590 23.38 -7.28 8.58
C TYR A 590 24.32 -6.13 8.93
N ALA A 591 24.01 -4.93 8.41
CA ALA A 591 24.74 -3.73 8.77
C ALA A 591 24.66 -3.46 10.28
N ALA A 592 23.48 -3.65 10.89
CA ALA A 592 23.28 -3.51 12.32
C ALA A 592 24.14 -4.50 13.13
N SER A 593 24.17 -5.79 12.76
CA SER A 593 25.02 -6.78 13.43
C SER A 593 26.51 -6.46 13.32
N ALA A 594 26.97 -6.11 12.12
CA ALA A 594 28.37 -5.75 11.88
C ALA A 594 28.77 -4.46 12.61
N ARG A 595 27.85 -3.49 12.71
CA ARG A 595 28.04 -2.26 13.51
C ARG A 595 28.12 -2.58 15.00
N MET A 596 27.26 -3.43 15.54
CA MET A 596 27.33 -3.82 16.96
C MET A 596 28.65 -4.53 17.28
N LEU A 597 29.09 -5.44 16.40
CA LEU A 597 30.42 -6.05 16.50
C LEU A 597 31.53 -4.99 16.47
N SER A 598 31.46 -4.03 15.54
CA SER A 598 32.41 -2.93 15.47
C SER A 598 32.47 -2.10 16.75
N THR A 599 31.33 -1.81 17.37
CA THR A 599 31.26 -1.06 18.62
C THR A 599 31.93 -1.83 19.76
N ALA A 600 31.61 -3.13 19.92
CA ALA A 600 32.21 -3.96 20.95
C ALA A 600 33.74 -4.09 20.79
N LEU A 601 34.23 -4.25 19.56
CA LEU A 601 35.68 -4.27 19.26
C LEU A 601 36.35 -2.92 19.55
N LYS A 602 35.67 -1.80 19.24
CA LYS A 602 36.16 -0.45 19.57
C LYS A 602 36.30 -0.27 21.08
N GLU A 603 35.33 -0.74 21.87
CA GLU A 603 35.38 -0.69 23.34
C GLU A 603 36.55 -1.51 23.91
N GLN A 604 36.91 -2.62 23.26
CA GLN A 604 38.09 -3.43 23.57
C GLN A 604 39.40 -2.85 23.00
N LYS A 605 39.34 -1.69 22.32
CA LYS A 605 40.45 -1.03 21.62
C LYS A 605 41.07 -1.86 20.49
N GLU A 606 40.33 -2.83 19.95
CA GLU A 606 40.68 -3.58 18.76
C GLU A 606 40.31 -2.81 17.48
N TYR A 607 40.90 -1.63 17.30
CA TYR A 607 40.47 -0.67 16.29
C TYR A 607 40.56 -1.18 14.86
N THR A 608 41.57 -1.99 14.52
CA THR A 608 41.72 -2.57 13.18
C THR A 608 40.54 -3.48 12.82
N GLU A 609 40.13 -4.34 13.75
CA GLU A 609 38.99 -5.23 13.54
C GLU A 609 37.66 -4.48 13.63
N ALA A 610 37.56 -3.44 14.47
CA ALA A 610 36.41 -2.54 14.47
C ALA A 610 36.22 -1.86 13.10
N LEU A 611 37.30 -1.32 12.51
CA LEU A 611 37.28 -0.74 11.17
C LEU A 611 36.88 -1.77 10.10
N ARG A 612 37.38 -3.01 10.22
CA ARG A 612 36.98 -4.10 9.32
C ARG A 612 35.47 -4.37 9.39
N ALA A 613 34.92 -4.46 10.59
CA ALA A 613 33.50 -4.72 10.82
C ALA A 613 32.60 -3.59 10.28
N ILE A 614 32.93 -2.32 10.54
CA ILE A 614 32.09 -1.23 10.03
C ILE A 614 32.20 -1.06 8.51
N ARG A 615 33.37 -1.34 7.91
CA ARG A 615 33.52 -1.35 6.45
C ARG A 615 32.74 -2.50 5.81
N PHE A 616 32.67 -3.65 6.48
CA PHE A 616 31.82 -4.76 6.04
C PHE A 616 30.33 -4.38 6.07
N ALA A 617 29.89 -3.64 7.09
CA ALA A 617 28.50 -3.15 7.20
C ALA A 617 28.03 -2.33 5.98
N ARG A 618 28.95 -1.63 5.28
CA ARG A 618 28.66 -0.83 4.07
C ARG A 618 28.04 -1.63 2.94
N ARG A 619 28.29 -2.94 2.91
CA ARG A 619 27.80 -3.82 1.84
C ARG A 619 26.30 -4.10 1.94
N PHE A 620 25.65 -3.68 3.03
CA PHE A 620 24.28 -4.01 3.38
C PHE A 620 23.37 -2.80 3.62
N VAL A 621 23.86 -1.59 3.32
CA VAL A 621 23.07 -0.35 3.48
C VAL A 621 22.64 0.15 2.10
N SER A 622 21.36 0.51 1.97
CA SER A 622 20.86 1.28 0.84
C SER A 622 21.25 2.76 0.99
N ASN A 623 21.04 3.55 -0.06
CA ASN A 623 21.31 4.98 -0.12
C ASN A 623 20.69 5.75 1.06
N ARG A 624 19.56 5.27 1.59
CA ARG A 624 18.88 5.85 2.76
C ARG A 624 19.74 5.86 4.02
N TRP A 625 20.65 4.90 4.16
CA TRP A 625 21.47 4.69 5.36
C TRP A 625 22.96 4.63 5.05
N GLU A 626 23.37 5.04 3.85
CA GLU A 626 24.76 4.97 3.39
C GLU A 626 25.72 5.74 4.31
N TYR A 627 25.27 6.86 4.88
CA TYR A 627 26.06 7.70 5.77
C TYR A 627 26.43 7.01 7.10
N MET A 628 25.63 6.04 7.57
CA MET A 628 25.78 5.46 8.90
C MET A 628 27.14 4.77 9.09
N PRO A 629 27.57 3.81 8.25
CA PRO A 629 28.89 3.19 8.40
C PRO A 629 30.08 4.16 8.32
N TYR A 630 29.97 5.31 7.65
CA TYR A 630 31.02 6.32 7.62
C TYR A 630 31.08 7.11 8.92
N TYR A 631 29.92 7.49 9.46
CA TYR A 631 29.84 8.12 10.78
C TYR A 631 30.49 7.25 11.87
N TYR A 632 30.20 5.95 11.90
CA TYR A 632 30.84 5.03 12.85
C TYR A 632 32.34 4.84 12.59
N GLU A 633 32.79 4.83 11.33
CA GLU A 633 34.22 4.79 10.99
C GLU A 633 34.96 6.01 11.55
N ALA A 634 34.41 7.23 11.39
CA ALA A 634 34.97 8.44 11.96
C ALA A 634 35.09 8.33 13.49
N SER A 635 34.09 7.77 14.17
CA SER A 635 34.13 7.55 15.62
C SER A 635 35.25 6.61 16.08
N ILE A 636 35.67 5.66 15.23
CA ILE A 636 36.77 4.74 15.52
C ILE A 636 38.11 5.45 15.36
N TYR A 637 38.31 6.17 14.26
CA TYR A 637 39.52 6.98 14.06
C TYR A 637 39.68 8.03 15.16
N PHE A 638 38.58 8.65 15.58
CA PHE A 638 38.58 9.55 16.72
C PHE A 638 39.07 8.84 18.00
N ALA A 639 38.55 7.65 18.31
CA ALA A 639 38.99 6.86 19.46
C ALA A 639 40.43 6.34 19.37
N MET A 640 41.03 6.31 18.17
CA MET A 640 42.45 6.02 17.94
C MET A 640 43.35 7.25 18.16
N GLY A 641 42.79 8.45 18.26
CA GLY A 641 43.54 9.72 18.27
C GLY A 641 43.88 10.24 16.88
N GLU A 642 43.35 9.64 15.81
CA GLU A 642 43.53 10.03 14.42
C GLU A 642 42.52 11.12 14.03
N TYR A 643 42.60 12.25 14.72
CA TYR A 643 41.59 13.32 14.68
C TYR A 643 41.43 13.94 13.28
N GLU A 644 42.50 14.11 12.52
CA GLU A 644 42.43 14.66 11.16
C GLU A 644 41.64 13.76 10.20
N VAL A 645 41.80 12.44 10.35
CA VAL A 645 41.06 11.44 9.55
C VAL A 645 39.59 11.44 9.96
N ALA A 646 39.31 11.45 11.26
CA ALA A 646 37.94 11.51 11.77
C ALA A 646 37.20 12.77 11.31
N ASP A 647 37.83 13.95 11.41
CA ASP A 647 37.29 15.23 10.93
C ASP A 647 36.99 15.21 9.42
N SER A 648 37.90 14.64 8.61
CA SER A 648 37.69 14.49 7.17
C SER A 648 36.44 13.65 6.85
N ILE A 649 36.24 12.54 7.56
CA ILE A 649 35.09 11.66 7.36
C ILE A 649 33.80 12.31 7.89
N TYR A 650 33.83 13.00 9.04
CA TYR A 650 32.65 13.73 9.54
C TYR A 650 32.20 14.82 8.56
N LYS A 651 33.12 15.58 7.97
CA LYS A 651 32.81 16.55 6.91
C LYS A 651 32.22 15.88 5.68
N MET A 652 32.72 14.72 5.28
CA MET A 652 32.14 13.94 4.18
C MET A 652 30.70 13.52 4.51
N VAL A 653 30.45 12.97 5.71
CA VAL A 653 29.12 12.58 6.19
C VAL A 653 28.15 13.76 6.19
N LEU A 654 28.54 14.91 6.72
CA LEU A 654 27.69 16.11 6.74
C LEU A 654 27.26 16.59 5.34
N ASN A 655 28.05 16.27 4.31
CA ASN A 655 27.76 16.61 2.90
C ASN A 655 27.01 15.50 2.15
N MET A 656 26.76 14.34 2.77
CA MET A 656 25.99 13.26 2.14
C MET A 656 24.49 13.61 2.09
N PRO A 657 23.77 13.13 1.07
CA PRO A 657 22.32 13.26 1.04
C PRO A 657 21.67 12.45 2.16
N LEU A 658 20.49 12.90 2.63
CA LEU A 658 19.63 12.16 3.57
C LEU A 658 20.20 11.88 4.97
N VAL A 659 21.29 12.54 5.37
CA VAL A 659 21.82 12.42 6.75
C VAL A 659 20.80 12.93 7.75
N SER A 660 20.41 12.06 8.69
CA SER A 660 19.45 12.37 9.76
C SER A 660 19.92 13.51 10.66
N SER A 661 18.96 14.31 11.13
CA SER A 661 19.20 15.40 12.11
C SER A 661 19.96 14.91 13.35
N ASP A 662 19.63 13.72 13.86
CA ASP A 662 20.29 13.16 15.05
C ASP A 662 21.80 12.98 14.86
N VAL A 663 22.21 12.37 13.74
CA VAL A 663 23.65 12.21 13.42
C VAL A 663 24.35 13.55 13.22
N LYS A 664 23.69 14.54 12.62
CA LYS A 664 24.26 15.90 12.52
C LYS A 664 24.47 16.52 13.91
N GLN A 665 23.52 16.35 14.81
CA GLN A 665 23.63 16.83 16.20
C GLN A 665 24.76 16.11 16.96
N ASP A 666 24.91 14.80 16.79
CA ASP A 666 26.01 14.04 17.40
C ASP A 666 27.37 14.53 16.90
N ILE A 667 27.51 14.79 15.60
CA ILE A 667 28.75 15.36 15.04
C ILE A 667 28.99 16.76 15.60
N ALA A 668 27.96 17.60 15.73
CA ALA A 668 28.09 18.93 16.33
C ALA A 668 28.60 18.87 17.79
N LEU A 669 28.12 17.90 18.57
CA LEU A 669 28.61 17.67 19.94
C LEU A 669 30.10 17.31 19.96
N VAL A 670 30.57 16.49 19.02
CA VAL A 670 32.00 16.17 18.87
C VAL A 670 32.80 17.44 18.53
N TYR A 671 32.33 18.28 17.59
CA TYR A 671 33.00 19.55 17.28
C TYR A 671 33.09 20.49 18.49
N HIS A 672 32.03 20.57 19.28
CA HIS A 672 31.98 21.44 20.46
C HIS A 672 32.86 20.92 21.60
N HIS A 673 32.65 19.69 22.04
CA HIS A 673 33.27 19.14 23.24
C HIS A 673 34.71 18.66 23.01
N ASP A 674 34.97 18.04 21.86
CA ASP A 674 36.24 17.33 21.63
C ASP A 674 37.22 18.16 20.80
N TYR A 675 36.73 18.85 19.76
CA TYR A 675 37.57 19.72 18.92
C TYR A 675 37.66 21.16 19.44
N GLY A 676 36.80 21.57 20.38
CA GLY A 676 36.74 22.96 20.88
C GLY A 676 36.30 23.97 19.81
N GLN A 677 35.55 23.51 18.80
CA GLN A 677 35.10 24.29 17.65
C GLN A 677 33.60 24.60 17.74
N SER A 678 33.20 25.32 18.80
CA SER A 678 31.80 25.64 19.08
C SER A 678 31.12 26.42 17.94
N GLU A 679 31.85 27.26 17.21
CA GLU A 679 31.33 27.96 16.02
C GLU A 679 30.91 26.98 14.90
N VAL A 680 31.69 25.93 14.67
CA VAL A 680 31.40 24.89 13.67
C VAL A 680 30.20 24.08 14.13
N ALA A 681 30.15 23.70 15.41
CA ALA A 681 29.02 23.00 16.01
C ALA A 681 27.70 23.78 15.86
N ILE A 682 27.72 25.08 16.18
CA ILE A 682 26.55 25.97 16.01
C ILE A 682 26.10 26.02 14.55
N LYS A 683 27.04 26.08 13.59
CA LYS A 683 26.70 26.11 12.16
C LYS A 683 25.98 24.82 11.73
N ILE A 684 26.46 23.66 12.17
CA ILE A 684 25.82 22.36 11.88
C ILE A 684 24.40 22.31 12.47
N LEU A 685 24.24 22.74 13.72
CA LEU A 685 22.92 22.80 14.38
C LEU A 685 21.96 23.78 13.69
N ALA A 686 22.47 24.94 13.24
CA ALA A 686 21.66 25.92 12.51
C ALA A 686 21.18 25.39 11.15
N GLU A 687 21.94 24.51 10.50
CA GLU A 687 21.47 23.83 9.28
C GLU A 687 20.34 22.84 9.58
N CYS A 688 20.38 22.13 10.71
CA CYS A 688 19.30 21.23 11.13
C CYS A 688 17.98 21.99 11.39
N LEU A 689 18.04 23.23 11.88
CA LEU A 689 16.86 24.09 12.07
C LEU A 689 16.21 24.55 10.75
N LYS A 690 16.91 24.49 9.61
CA LYS A 690 16.27 24.80 8.31
C LYS A 690 15.22 23.75 7.96
N ASP A 691 15.50 22.50 8.29
CA ASP A 691 14.62 21.36 8.03
C ASP A 691 13.54 21.22 9.11
N ASN A 692 13.83 21.66 10.35
CA ASN A 692 12.86 21.68 11.45
C ASN A 692 13.00 22.94 12.34
N PRO A 693 12.38 24.07 11.96
CA PRO A 693 12.57 25.36 12.66
C PRO A 693 12.09 25.40 14.11
N GLY A 694 11.25 24.44 14.53
CA GLY A 694 10.65 24.38 15.86
C GLY A 694 11.37 23.46 16.85
N ASP A 695 12.52 22.90 16.49
CA ASP A 695 13.22 21.94 17.35
C ASP A 695 13.86 22.63 18.58
N LYS A 696 13.17 22.50 19.72
CA LYS A 696 13.60 23.11 20.99
C LYS A 696 14.96 22.59 21.46
N ARG A 697 15.26 21.31 21.24
CA ARG A 697 16.53 20.71 21.68
C ARG A 697 17.71 21.35 20.94
N ILE A 698 17.56 21.54 19.63
CA ILE A 698 18.61 22.16 18.82
C ILE A 698 18.81 23.63 19.20
N LEU A 699 17.73 24.38 19.45
CA LEU A 699 17.79 25.76 19.92
C LEU A 699 18.49 25.89 21.28
N GLU A 700 18.21 24.97 22.21
CA GLU A 700 18.87 24.91 23.52
C GLU A 700 20.36 24.59 23.40
N LEU A 701 20.74 23.63 22.54
CA LEU A 701 22.15 23.32 22.26
C LEU A 701 22.90 24.51 21.66
N ILE A 702 22.30 25.20 20.67
CA ILE A 702 22.91 26.41 20.09
C ILE A 702 23.12 27.48 21.16
N LYS A 703 22.09 27.75 21.98
CA LYS A 703 22.18 28.74 23.05
C LYS A 703 23.28 28.39 24.06
N LYS A 704 23.33 27.12 24.48
CA LYS A 704 24.36 26.62 25.38
C LYS A 704 25.77 26.80 24.78
N PHE A 705 25.96 26.41 23.53
CA PHE A 705 27.27 26.53 22.87
C PHE A 705 27.68 28.00 22.67
N GLN A 706 26.72 28.91 22.49
CA GLN A 706 26.96 30.36 22.44
C GLN A 706 27.31 30.97 23.80
N GLU A 707 26.77 30.43 24.90
CA GLU A 707 27.11 30.86 26.26
C GLU A 707 28.50 30.33 26.70
N GLU A 708 28.97 29.24 26.10
CA GLU A 708 30.28 28.62 26.35
C GLU A 708 31.40 29.16 25.42
N LEU A 709 31.07 29.94 24.40
CA LEU A 709 31.97 30.72 23.53
C LEU A 709 32.39 32.04 24.20
#